data_AF-A0A7W5ERX0-F1
#
_entry.id   AF-A0A7W5ERX0-F1
#
_cell.length_a   1.000
_cell.length_b   1.000
_cell.length_c   1.000
_cell.angle_alpha   90.00
_cell.angle_beta   90.00
_cell.angle_gamma   90.00
#
_symmetry.space_group_name_H-M   'P 1'
#
loop_
_entity.id
_entity.type
_entity.pdbx_description
1 polymer ?
#
loop_
_entity_poly.entity_id
_entity_poly.type
_entity_poly.pdbx_seq_one_letter_code
_entity_poly.pdbx_strand_id
1 'polypeptide(L)'
;MAVLNEHFDYEDIREYLDGQLNKFSSPVHLRIQSEKLRNLNAFMIAAEFQRRGHFVVWEKKSRFEVIDLEPRLSFSFSHLRGYSRGAISLLRDKAVFKRALSESGISVATGVAVPTHDKEGGRQFVAKSQTACVIKPACGHKGKGVTVGVKSDDQFDYAWDLAVKENRDESDILIEDQFSGGVEARFLVVGGKCVSVCRRIPPIVVGDGVKTVDELIEEKNAEKRKSPGQVIRQIKLDEHRVGLIKAQGFSLDDVPERGTYVLIDHKAGASTGADTLEISDLVHPDYLRIAEHVSRVAKNIPVLGVDIISKSFSGVPTRESYIVLEGNIAPGLSGHCYPSYGNPKNIVSPIVDHALSLSRSKSLRSLPACNLVERPLSQGAFTSFSEACEEWLDGSVDMTDKSMSFKLGHDVRCSELAKRVYEHNRSGESLVFFEKPPVTTKALTVTFCGDTSLGYYYLEKSKRKYAEAYERLQDNPISFFDGVRPLIDGSDEVIVNLETVLSHAPGAPIEGKEYPGCDDPDVTIEVLKELGVTAVTLANNHTMDYGPDKMLAMIEKLKSHGIAVIGAGRNLEEARKPYHIQMNAEDGVKNLYIFNGMRSTRRYMGYGFFAKKDKPGIASTSFKAMSREIQKVKSADPDGIIIVCPHWQGIDYQDTSEKHREWSRAIIDAGADHVVAHGSHKADAVETYRGGKIFHSIGNFVFNSPGRYKAKQAEPYSFVVSLTVDEMLRSSIRSEKICTDNKRTGFKTYVVDEVDRSNEAPEKEKSFSGMDYCLQKMRNGNALVVVDDNWSKGRRVHSGQHGKDDHEIIEKAKRSNVREIIASREFDGEGIPVKYVENTLQYFLDAGKSARRKFKGKVLAVTGSAGKSSTVLMLSHVLRSMGFSVLSTDSNHNTIYGISALLSNLNDDYDFCVVEAALSGFYRYENHVGKLISPDVSIITSIDVSQPELIESSEKTAYYKSKIYEGLGKEGGAVYCNNTKHSQHLAFMANAFSNNPVSYGDDDSTVSLKHFDVNAGGSGKVLCSIDDEIIEYTIPTPSRAMAYNSLAVLSACKALGLNLAEAATSLASSPKEKRVLDFYSGALFGKNIEFVDDTKNATINSVKEVLKVLSAKKVTGKKIFVLGRLVHLGEHERNIYSEIAALLDEFTPDLVIGLGDEVKPAMAGLDGLVFHGILQDTDELMGELSTLVEDGDLVAIKGSSRGTGIRKTADRVISEIR
;
A
#
# COMPACT_ATOMS: atom_id res chain seq x y z
N MET A 1 11.71 27.86 7.19
CA MET A 1 11.58 28.20 8.62
C MET A 1 11.85 29.69 8.79
N ALA A 2 13.08 30.20 8.97
CA ALA A 2 13.35 31.64 9.10
C ALA A 2 12.62 32.55 8.06
N VAL A 3 12.74 32.26 6.76
CA VAL A 3 12.03 32.99 5.67
C VAL A 3 10.50 32.89 5.73
N LEU A 4 9.97 31.91 6.47
CA LEU A 4 8.54 31.79 6.74
C LEU A 4 8.17 32.68 7.92
N ASN A 5 8.94 32.71 9.01
CA ASN A 5 8.77 33.64 10.12
C ASN A 5 8.85 35.13 9.69
N GLU A 6 9.57 35.44 8.61
CA GLU A 6 9.69 36.80 8.07
C GLU A 6 8.54 37.19 7.11
N HIS A 7 7.74 36.21 6.65
CA HIS A 7 6.71 36.42 5.62
C HIS A 7 5.34 35.79 5.96
N PHE A 8 5.19 35.25 7.17
CA PHE A 8 4.00 34.66 7.77
C PHE A 8 4.13 34.82 9.29
N ASP A 9 3.03 34.86 10.02
CA ASP A 9 3.09 34.48 11.43
C ASP A 9 3.31 32.97 11.48
N TYR A 10 4.48 32.53 11.94
CA TYR A 10 4.90 31.13 11.79
C TYR A 10 4.13 30.20 12.74
N GLU A 11 3.79 30.67 13.94
CA GLU A 11 3.03 29.90 14.92
C GLU A 11 1.64 29.54 14.38
N ASP A 12 0.95 30.48 13.72
CA ASP A 12 -0.37 30.28 13.07
C ASP A 12 -0.40 29.16 12.01
N ILE A 13 0.74 28.83 11.40
CA ILE A 13 0.83 27.87 10.28
C ILE A 13 1.70 26.65 10.57
N ARG A 14 2.29 26.57 11.77
CA ARG A 14 3.27 25.54 12.15
C ARG A 14 2.71 24.13 12.02
N GLU A 15 1.52 23.90 12.57
CA GLU A 15 0.82 22.60 12.46
C GLU A 15 0.48 22.23 11.01
N TYR A 16 0.26 23.23 10.14
CA TYR A 16 -0.01 23.03 8.71
C TYR A 16 1.27 22.75 7.89
N LEU A 17 2.44 23.11 8.41
CA LEU A 17 3.76 22.89 7.79
C LEU A 17 4.45 21.59 8.24
N ASP A 18 4.19 21.12 9.47
CA ASP A 18 4.64 19.80 9.94
C ASP A 18 3.99 18.62 9.16
N GLY A 19 2.97 18.90 8.32
CA GLY A 19 2.37 18.01 7.32
C GLY A 19 3.29 17.54 6.17
N GLN A 20 4.61 17.67 6.33
CA GLN A 20 5.70 17.34 5.38
C GLN A 20 5.77 18.19 4.10
N LEU A 21 6.96 18.21 3.48
CA LEU A 21 7.11 18.42 2.04
C LEU A 21 6.14 17.50 1.30
N ASN A 22 5.35 18.04 0.38
CA ASN A 22 4.23 17.33 -0.23
C ASN A 22 4.72 16.19 -1.15
N LYS A 23 4.85 14.98 -0.60
CA LYS A 23 5.23 13.74 -1.30
C LYS A 23 4.04 13.13 -2.06
N PHE A 24 3.32 13.97 -2.80
CA PHE A 24 2.32 13.63 -3.82
C PHE A 24 1.21 12.69 -3.34
N SER A 25 0.50 13.12 -2.29
CA SER A 25 -0.63 12.39 -1.67
C SER A 25 -1.98 12.50 -2.41
N SER A 26 -2.02 13.08 -3.61
CA SER A 26 -3.24 13.20 -4.44
C SER A 26 -3.12 12.37 -5.73
N PRO A 27 -3.79 11.21 -5.84
CA PRO A 27 -3.60 10.30 -6.97
C PRO A 27 -4.57 10.52 -8.14
N VAL A 28 -5.65 11.25 -7.92
CA VAL A 28 -6.85 11.34 -8.79
C VAL A 28 -6.51 11.71 -10.23
N HIS A 29 -5.37 12.37 -10.46
CA HIS A 29 -4.86 12.62 -11.80
C HIS A 29 -3.35 12.31 -11.90
N LEU A 30 -3.02 11.44 -12.87
CA LEU A 30 -1.82 11.43 -13.73
C LEU A 30 -0.68 10.43 -13.47
N ARG A 31 -0.65 9.39 -14.30
CA ARG A 31 0.59 8.91 -14.92
C ARG A 31 0.94 9.83 -16.11
N ILE A 32 1.99 10.66 -16.04
CA ILE A 32 2.62 11.25 -17.24
C ILE A 32 4.11 10.90 -17.28
N GLN A 33 4.58 10.43 -18.43
CA GLN A 33 6.00 10.28 -18.74
C GLN A 33 6.64 11.66 -18.98
N SER A 34 7.83 11.91 -18.41
CA SER A 34 8.44 13.24 -18.24
C SER A 34 8.53 14.12 -19.50
N GLU A 35 8.63 13.53 -20.70
CA GLU A 35 8.78 14.25 -21.97
C GLU A 35 7.48 14.94 -22.46
N LYS A 36 6.30 14.55 -21.94
CA LYS A 36 4.99 14.91 -22.53
C LYS A 36 4.26 16.10 -21.90
N LEU A 37 4.74 16.59 -20.75
CA LEU A 37 4.07 17.54 -19.81
C LEU A 37 3.74 18.97 -20.32
N ARG A 38 3.75 19.25 -21.64
CA ARG A 38 3.69 20.63 -22.17
C ARG A 38 2.37 21.39 -21.92
N ASN A 39 1.26 20.74 -21.55
CA ASN A 39 0.06 21.43 -21.07
C ASN A 39 -0.80 20.59 -20.11
N LEU A 40 -0.32 20.50 -18.87
CA LEU A 40 -0.97 19.83 -17.76
C LEU A 40 -2.43 20.25 -17.49
N ASN A 41 -2.76 21.54 -17.65
CA ASN A 41 -4.09 22.06 -17.29
C ASN A 41 -5.21 21.50 -18.17
N ALA A 42 -4.99 21.47 -19.49
CA ALA A 42 -5.98 20.91 -20.43
C ALA A 42 -6.15 19.40 -20.22
N PHE A 43 -5.05 18.68 -19.96
CA PHE A 43 -5.09 17.23 -19.74
C PHE A 43 -5.99 16.88 -18.55
N MET A 44 -5.81 17.52 -17.39
CA MET A 44 -6.58 17.20 -16.19
C MET A 44 -8.10 17.34 -16.41
N ILE A 45 -8.53 18.42 -17.08
CA ILE A 45 -9.94 18.65 -17.38
C ILE A 45 -10.46 17.60 -18.38
N ALA A 46 -9.72 17.32 -19.46
CA ALA A 46 -10.07 16.30 -20.44
C ALA A 46 -10.24 14.91 -19.80
N ALA A 47 -9.29 14.51 -18.95
CA ALA A 47 -9.33 13.22 -18.26
C ALA A 47 -10.54 13.10 -17.31
N GLU A 48 -10.94 14.19 -16.63
CA GLU A 48 -12.14 14.21 -15.78
C GLU A 48 -13.44 14.14 -16.59
N PHE A 49 -13.51 14.70 -17.80
CA PHE A 49 -14.62 14.44 -18.73
C PHE A 49 -14.67 12.96 -19.18
N GLN A 50 -13.51 12.38 -19.53
CA GLN A 50 -13.42 10.98 -19.97
C GLN A 50 -13.78 10.01 -18.83
N ARG A 51 -13.36 10.28 -17.59
CA ARG A 51 -13.76 9.53 -16.38
C ARG A 51 -15.28 9.51 -16.15
N ARG A 52 -15.99 10.52 -16.66
CA ARG A 52 -17.46 10.66 -16.60
C ARG A 52 -18.17 10.14 -17.86
N GLY A 53 -17.46 9.47 -18.77
CA GLY A 53 -18.01 8.85 -19.98
C GLY A 53 -18.15 9.77 -21.20
N HIS A 54 -17.65 11.01 -21.14
CA HIS A 54 -17.77 11.98 -22.25
C HIS A 54 -16.67 11.83 -23.31
N PHE A 55 -17.00 12.15 -24.57
CA PHE A 55 -16.14 11.92 -25.73
C PHE A 55 -15.27 13.15 -26.04
N VAL A 56 -13.97 13.03 -25.78
CA VAL A 56 -13.00 14.13 -25.94
C VAL A 56 -12.17 13.98 -27.22
N VAL A 57 -12.22 15.01 -28.09
CA VAL A 57 -11.38 15.15 -29.29
C VAL A 57 -10.32 16.23 -29.08
N TRP A 58 -9.05 15.91 -29.30
CA TRP A 58 -7.95 16.88 -29.24
C TRP A 58 -7.63 17.47 -30.61
N GLU A 59 -7.80 18.79 -30.76
CA GLU A 59 -7.38 19.52 -31.97
C GLU A 59 -5.86 19.74 -31.96
N LYS A 60 -5.33 20.22 -30.83
CA LYS A 60 -3.94 20.67 -30.62
C LYS A 60 -3.53 20.36 -29.19
N LYS A 61 -2.22 20.33 -28.88
CA LYS A 61 -1.67 20.04 -27.52
C LYS A 61 -2.16 20.98 -26.39
N SER A 62 -3.01 21.95 -26.69
CA SER A 62 -3.64 22.85 -25.73
C SER A 62 -5.15 23.03 -25.91
N ARG A 63 -5.79 22.40 -26.90
CA ARG A 63 -7.24 22.54 -27.16
C ARG A 63 -7.88 21.19 -27.45
N PHE A 64 -8.98 20.92 -26.74
CA PHE A 64 -9.84 19.76 -26.93
C PHE A 64 -11.31 20.18 -26.91
N GLU A 65 -12.18 19.34 -27.46
CA GLU A 65 -13.64 19.54 -27.47
C GLU A 65 -14.36 18.27 -26.99
N VAL A 66 -15.46 18.47 -26.27
CA VAL A 66 -16.37 17.43 -25.76
C VAL A 66 -17.59 17.41 -26.68
N ILE A 67 -17.72 16.37 -27.49
CA ILE A 67 -18.55 16.43 -28.72
C ILE A 67 -19.95 15.81 -28.59
N ASP A 68 -20.18 15.02 -27.54
CA ASP A 68 -21.43 14.35 -27.17
C ASP A 68 -22.43 15.26 -26.43
N LEU A 69 -21.95 16.44 -26.00
CA LEU A 69 -22.71 17.46 -25.29
C LEU A 69 -23.34 18.49 -26.24
N GLU A 70 -24.46 19.07 -25.82
CA GLU A 70 -25.14 20.16 -26.52
C GLU A 70 -25.36 21.38 -25.59
N PRO A 71 -24.79 22.57 -25.91
CA PRO A 71 -23.78 22.79 -26.94
C PRO A 71 -22.46 22.06 -26.62
N ARG A 72 -21.67 21.75 -27.66
CA ARG A 72 -20.34 21.16 -27.49
C ARG A 72 -19.44 22.06 -26.66
N LEU A 73 -18.70 21.49 -25.72
CA LEU A 73 -17.80 22.24 -24.83
C LEU A 73 -16.38 22.23 -25.42
N SER A 74 -15.80 23.41 -25.63
CA SER A 74 -14.46 23.56 -26.24
C SER A 74 -13.50 24.21 -25.25
N PHE A 75 -12.43 23.52 -24.87
CA PHE A 75 -11.46 24.01 -23.89
C PHE A 75 -10.15 24.41 -24.55
N SER A 76 -9.53 25.48 -24.07
CA SER A 76 -8.16 25.88 -24.41
C SER A 76 -7.37 26.16 -23.14
N PHE A 77 -6.35 25.36 -22.84
CA PHE A 77 -5.74 25.29 -21.50
C PHE A 77 -6.83 24.98 -20.45
N SER A 78 -7.14 25.92 -19.55
CA SER A 78 -8.22 25.86 -18.57
C SER A 78 -9.41 26.77 -18.92
N HIS A 79 -9.38 27.46 -20.07
CA HIS A 79 -10.44 28.35 -20.52
C HIS A 79 -11.50 27.58 -21.31
N LEU A 80 -12.74 27.56 -20.80
CA LEU A 80 -13.92 27.12 -21.55
C LEU A 80 -14.33 28.20 -22.56
N ARG A 81 -14.20 27.88 -23.86
CA ARG A 81 -14.53 28.74 -25.00
C ARG A 81 -16.04 28.79 -25.26
N GLY A 82 -16.45 29.72 -26.11
CA GLY A 82 -17.85 29.99 -26.45
C GLY A 82 -18.48 31.10 -25.61
N TYR A 83 -17.98 31.30 -24.38
CA TYR A 83 -18.50 32.29 -23.45
C TYR A 83 -17.98 33.71 -23.74
N SER A 84 -18.80 34.70 -23.35
CA SER A 84 -18.85 36.06 -23.91
C SER A 84 -17.53 36.72 -24.36
N ARG A 85 -17.43 37.03 -25.67
CA ARG A 85 -16.32 37.81 -26.27
C ARG A 85 -16.06 39.13 -25.51
N GLY A 86 -17.13 39.79 -25.03
CA GLY A 86 -17.03 41.04 -24.29
C GLY A 86 -16.38 40.94 -22.90
N ALA A 87 -16.46 39.79 -22.21
CA ALA A 87 -15.76 39.59 -20.94
C ALA A 87 -14.28 39.25 -21.15
N ILE A 88 -13.96 38.52 -22.22
CA ILE A 88 -12.57 38.28 -22.66
C ILE A 88 -11.90 39.60 -23.05
N SER A 89 -12.62 40.49 -23.75
CA SER A 89 -12.11 41.83 -24.09
C SER A 89 -11.88 42.69 -22.85
N LEU A 90 -12.79 42.64 -21.87
CA LEU A 90 -12.64 43.36 -20.59
C LEU A 90 -11.38 42.90 -19.84
N LEU A 91 -11.13 41.59 -19.73
CA LEU A 91 -9.98 41.06 -19.01
C LEU A 91 -8.63 41.15 -19.75
N ARG A 92 -8.63 41.42 -21.06
CA ARG A 92 -7.39 41.63 -21.82
C ARG A 92 -6.74 42.97 -21.49
N ASP A 93 -7.56 43.99 -21.28
CA ASP A 93 -7.14 45.36 -20.95
C ASP A 93 -7.16 45.58 -19.44
N LYS A 94 -5.97 45.74 -18.85
CA LYS A 94 -5.84 45.91 -17.40
C LYS A 94 -6.29 47.28 -16.90
N ALA A 95 -6.26 48.31 -17.74
CA ALA A 95 -6.72 49.65 -17.38
C ALA A 95 -8.26 49.67 -17.29
N VAL A 96 -8.93 49.12 -18.30
CA VAL A 96 -10.40 49.04 -18.36
C VAL A 96 -10.94 48.10 -17.28
N PHE A 97 -10.31 46.94 -17.04
CA PHE A 97 -10.76 46.04 -15.97
C PHE A 97 -10.59 46.65 -14.57
N LYS A 98 -9.45 47.31 -14.30
CA LYS A 98 -9.24 47.99 -13.01
C LYS A 98 -10.23 49.12 -12.78
N ARG A 99 -10.61 49.87 -13.81
CA ARG A 99 -11.66 50.90 -13.70
C ARG A 99 -12.99 50.28 -13.27
N ALA A 100 -13.44 49.23 -13.95
CA ALA A 100 -14.67 48.51 -13.60
C ALA A 100 -14.64 47.90 -12.18
N LEU A 101 -13.48 47.43 -11.71
CA LEU A 101 -13.30 46.96 -10.33
C LEU A 101 -13.42 48.10 -9.31
N SER A 102 -12.77 49.23 -9.55
CA SER A 102 -12.82 50.43 -8.69
C SER A 102 -14.22 51.01 -8.59
N GLU A 103 -14.93 51.11 -9.73
CA GLU A 103 -16.34 51.49 -9.82
C GLU A 103 -17.26 50.52 -9.06
N SER A 104 -16.89 49.23 -9.01
CA SER A 104 -17.57 48.20 -8.21
C SER A 104 -17.11 48.15 -6.74
N GLY A 105 -16.30 49.12 -6.30
CA GLY A 105 -15.83 49.29 -4.92
C GLY A 105 -14.64 48.43 -4.49
N ILE A 106 -14.09 47.60 -5.38
CA ILE A 106 -12.94 46.71 -5.13
C ILE A 106 -11.63 47.49 -5.14
N SER A 107 -10.72 47.18 -4.21
CA SER A 107 -9.41 47.85 -4.15
C SER A 107 -8.47 47.42 -5.29
N VAL A 108 -7.84 48.39 -5.94
CA VAL A 108 -6.89 48.24 -7.05
C VAL A 108 -5.78 49.29 -6.90
N ALA A 109 -4.56 49.05 -7.41
CA ALA A 109 -3.51 50.08 -7.36
C ALA A 109 -3.94 51.34 -8.15
N THR A 110 -3.76 52.50 -7.52
CA THR A 110 -3.76 53.83 -8.16
C THR A 110 -2.73 53.88 -9.28
N GLY A 111 -3.03 54.60 -10.35
CA GLY A 111 -2.12 54.71 -11.50
C GLY A 111 -2.75 55.41 -12.70
N VAL A 112 -1.96 55.52 -13.76
CA VAL A 112 -2.33 56.14 -15.04
C VAL A 112 -2.00 55.18 -16.20
N ALA A 113 -2.80 55.23 -17.26
CA ALA A 113 -2.49 54.64 -18.55
C ALA A 113 -1.94 55.75 -19.46
N VAL A 114 -0.75 55.55 -20.02
CA VAL A 114 0.00 56.54 -20.79
C VAL A 114 0.23 56.01 -22.20
N PRO A 115 -0.11 56.75 -23.27
CA PRO A 115 0.15 56.33 -24.64
C PRO A 115 1.64 56.05 -24.89
N THR A 116 1.94 55.07 -25.74
CA THR A 116 3.32 54.64 -26.06
C THR A 116 4.24 55.74 -26.58
N HIS A 117 3.66 56.79 -27.17
CA HIS A 117 4.39 57.96 -27.67
C HIS A 117 4.63 59.04 -26.61
N ASP A 118 3.93 59.01 -25.47
CA ASP A 118 4.07 59.98 -24.38
C ASP A 118 4.97 59.46 -23.24
N LYS A 119 6.21 59.09 -23.60
CA LYS A 119 7.22 58.66 -22.63
C LYS A 119 7.51 59.74 -21.58
N GLU A 120 7.36 61.01 -21.92
CA GLU A 120 7.67 62.13 -21.03
C GLU A 120 6.53 62.43 -20.04
N GLY A 121 5.26 62.34 -20.44
CA GLY A 121 4.13 62.32 -19.51
C GLY A 121 4.23 61.16 -18.52
N GLY A 122 4.72 60.00 -18.98
CA GLY A 122 5.07 58.86 -18.13
C GLY A 122 6.16 59.17 -17.09
N ARG A 123 7.29 59.76 -17.53
CA ARG A 123 8.40 60.19 -16.65
C ARG A 123 7.89 61.15 -15.58
N GLN A 124 7.11 62.14 -15.99
CA GLN A 124 6.53 63.15 -15.10
C GLN A 124 5.51 62.58 -14.10
N PHE A 125 4.90 61.42 -14.35
CA PHE A 125 4.06 60.75 -13.35
C PHE A 125 4.93 60.09 -12.27
N VAL A 126 5.97 59.34 -12.67
CA VAL A 126 6.89 58.69 -11.72
C VAL A 126 7.59 59.70 -10.84
N ALA A 127 8.09 60.80 -11.42
CA ALA A 127 8.71 61.90 -10.67
C ALA A 127 7.76 62.64 -9.69
N LYS A 128 6.44 62.37 -9.75
CA LYS A 128 5.42 62.93 -8.84
C LYS A 128 4.86 61.91 -7.85
N SER A 129 5.11 60.61 -7.99
CA SER A 129 4.67 59.63 -6.99
C SER A 129 5.50 59.73 -5.72
N GLN A 130 4.84 59.53 -4.58
CA GLN A 130 5.48 59.43 -3.26
C GLN A 130 5.92 57.99 -2.94
N THR A 131 5.69 57.03 -3.84
CA THR A 131 6.01 55.61 -3.68
C THR A 131 6.84 55.10 -4.86
N ALA A 132 7.31 53.85 -4.78
CA ALA A 132 7.87 53.20 -5.96
C ALA A 132 6.76 52.92 -6.97
N CYS A 133 7.04 53.07 -8.26
CA CYS A 133 6.10 52.73 -9.32
C CYS A 133 6.32 51.30 -9.86
N VAL A 134 5.23 50.71 -10.35
CA VAL A 134 5.19 49.51 -11.18
C VAL A 134 4.83 49.94 -12.60
N ILE A 135 5.67 49.58 -13.57
CA ILE A 135 5.49 49.94 -14.99
C ILE A 135 5.26 48.65 -15.80
N LYS A 136 4.25 48.64 -16.66
CA LYS A 136 3.84 47.47 -17.46
C LYS A 136 2.96 47.82 -18.66
N PRO A 137 2.88 46.99 -19.71
CA PRO A 137 1.85 47.14 -20.75
C PRO A 137 0.43 46.95 -20.19
N ALA A 138 -0.54 47.72 -20.70
CA ALA A 138 -1.97 47.52 -20.41
C ALA A 138 -2.44 46.15 -20.95
N CYS A 139 -2.08 45.82 -22.19
CA CYS A 139 -2.27 44.49 -22.79
C CYS A 139 -0.96 43.67 -22.71
N GLY A 140 -0.82 42.84 -21.68
CA GLY A 140 0.42 42.05 -21.46
C GLY A 140 0.20 40.77 -20.63
N HIS A 141 1.00 39.72 -20.91
CA HIS A 141 0.81 38.38 -20.33
C HIS A 141 2.07 37.85 -19.61
N LYS A 142 1.88 36.98 -18.61
CA LYS A 142 2.96 36.26 -17.87
C LYS A 142 4.03 37.18 -17.24
N GLY A 143 3.69 38.41 -16.85
CA GLY A 143 4.65 39.35 -16.23
C GLY A 143 5.75 39.86 -17.16
N LYS A 144 5.62 39.66 -18.48
CA LYS A 144 6.48 40.27 -19.51
C LYS A 144 6.23 41.78 -19.57
N GLY A 145 7.30 42.56 -19.75
CA GLY A 145 7.23 44.02 -19.72
C GLY A 145 6.95 44.63 -18.34
N VAL A 146 6.82 43.84 -17.26
CA VAL A 146 6.56 44.35 -15.90
C VAL A 146 7.88 44.62 -15.18
N THR A 147 8.06 45.85 -14.71
CA THR A 147 9.13 46.26 -13.78
C THR A 147 8.52 46.84 -12.52
N VAL A 148 9.11 46.53 -11.36
CA VAL A 148 8.69 46.98 -10.02
C VAL A 148 9.84 47.75 -9.37
N GLY A 149 9.55 48.57 -8.36
CA GLY A 149 10.57 49.30 -7.61
C GLY A 149 11.09 50.59 -8.27
N VAL A 150 10.42 51.08 -9.33
CA VAL A 150 10.88 52.24 -10.11
C VAL A 150 10.77 53.52 -9.28
N LYS A 151 11.88 54.22 -9.05
CA LYS A 151 11.98 55.45 -8.25
C LYS A 151 12.82 56.57 -8.88
N SER A 152 13.57 56.29 -9.94
CA SER A 152 14.43 57.27 -10.63
C SER A 152 14.28 57.22 -12.14
N ASP A 153 14.71 58.27 -12.82
CA ASP A 153 14.75 58.40 -14.27
C ASP A 153 15.45 57.24 -14.99
N ASP A 154 16.64 56.83 -14.55
CA ASP A 154 17.36 55.70 -15.15
C ASP A 154 16.56 54.38 -15.06
N GLN A 155 15.85 54.19 -13.95
CA GLN A 155 14.97 53.04 -13.75
C GLN A 155 13.70 53.16 -14.59
N PHE A 156 13.17 54.38 -14.76
CA PHE A 156 12.01 54.65 -15.61
C PHE A 156 12.33 54.36 -17.08
N ASP A 157 13.46 54.83 -17.60
CA ASP A 157 13.85 54.61 -18.99
C ASP A 157 13.98 53.11 -19.31
N TYR A 158 14.69 52.35 -18.45
CA TYR A 158 14.78 50.89 -18.58
C TYR A 158 13.40 50.21 -18.50
N ALA A 159 12.57 50.60 -17.52
CA ALA A 159 11.26 49.99 -17.30
C ALA A 159 10.26 50.28 -18.43
N TRP A 160 10.26 51.51 -18.94
CA TRP A 160 9.44 51.94 -20.08
C TRP A 160 9.84 51.21 -21.34
N ASP A 161 11.14 51.16 -21.68
CA ASP A 161 11.61 50.53 -22.91
C ASP A 161 11.40 49.01 -22.86
N LEU A 162 11.51 48.38 -21.69
CA LEU A 162 11.16 46.97 -21.48
C LEU A 162 9.64 46.73 -21.61
N ALA A 163 8.80 47.65 -21.13
CA ALA A 163 7.35 47.57 -21.30
C ALA A 163 6.96 47.72 -22.77
N VAL A 164 7.41 48.77 -23.46
CA VAL A 164 7.16 49.00 -24.90
C VAL A 164 7.63 47.81 -25.74
N LYS A 165 8.82 47.24 -25.46
CA LYS A 165 9.36 46.07 -26.17
C LYS A 165 8.50 44.80 -26.07
N GLU A 166 7.70 44.63 -25.01
CA GLU A 166 6.78 43.50 -24.85
C GLU A 166 5.31 43.85 -25.12
N ASN A 167 5.02 45.13 -25.41
CA ASN A 167 3.70 45.67 -25.76
C ASN A 167 3.36 45.43 -27.23
N ARG A 168 2.86 44.24 -27.53
CA ARG A 168 2.65 43.76 -28.92
C ARG A 168 1.39 44.31 -29.61
N ASP A 169 0.53 44.98 -28.86
CA ASP A 169 -0.79 45.45 -29.31
C ASP A 169 -0.83 47.00 -29.42
N GLU A 170 0.32 47.68 -29.34
CA GLU A 170 0.47 49.16 -29.29
C GLU A 170 -0.36 49.86 -28.18
N SER A 171 -0.80 49.09 -27.18
CA SER A 171 -1.64 49.56 -26.05
C SER A 171 -0.92 50.53 -25.12
N ASP A 172 -1.65 51.26 -24.28
CA ASP A 172 -1.06 52.15 -23.28
C ASP A 172 -0.09 51.42 -22.32
N ILE A 173 0.89 52.16 -21.79
CA ILE A 173 1.74 51.72 -20.68
C ILE A 173 1.07 52.14 -19.37
N LEU A 174 0.80 51.18 -18.48
CA LEU A 174 0.33 51.42 -17.13
C LEU A 174 1.50 51.75 -16.21
N ILE A 175 1.37 52.87 -15.49
CA ILE A 175 2.24 53.26 -14.38
C ILE A 175 1.38 53.30 -13.12
N GLU A 176 1.74 52.50 -12.11
CA GLU A 176 0.92 52.28 -10.91
C GLU A 176 1.75 52.42 -9.63
N ASP A 177 1.14 52.88 -8.54
CA ASP A 177 1.79 52.91 -7.21
C ASP A 177 2.01 51.49 -6.68
N GLN A 178 3.21 51.20 -6.17
CA GLN A 178 3.58 49.85 -5.71
C GLN A 178 3.00 49.53 -4.33
N PHE A 179 2.07 48.57 -4.31
CA PHE A 179 1.61 47.95 -3.08
C PHE A 179 2.79 47.30 -2.32
N SER A 180 3.11 47.86 -1.17
CA SER A 180 4.34 47.56 -0.41
C SER A 180 4.05 46.66 0.79
N GLY A 181 4.94 45.70 1.06
CA GLY A 181 4.80 44.75 2.18
C GLY A 181 3.67 43.74 2.02
N GLY A 182 3.21 43.49 0.79
CA GLY A 182 2.16 42.51 0.50
C GLY A 182 2.68 41.20 -0.10
N VAL A 183 1.92 40.13 0.08
CA VAL A 183 2.18 38.79 -0.43
C VAL A 183 1.11 38.38 -1.46
N GLU A 184 1.52 37.69 -2.52
CA GLU A 184 0.67 37.41 -3.69
C GLU A 184 -0.02 36.03 -3.58
N ALA A 185 -1.32 35.98 -3.84
CA ALA A 185 -2.07 34.73 -3.97
C ALA A 185 -3.03 34.72 -5.15
N ARG A 186 -3.17 33.57 -5.80
CA ARG A 186 -4.18 33.32 -6.83
C ARG A 186 -5.41 32.67 -6.18
N PHE A 187 -6.54 33.34 -6.29
CA PHE A 187 -7.86 32.83 -5.94
C PHE A 187 -8.47 32.20 -7.19
N LEU A 188 -8.79 30.90 -7.15
CA LEU A 188 -9.42 30.20 -8.25
C LEU A 188 -10.94 30.21 -8.06
N VAL A 189 -11.64 30.85 -8.99
CA VAL A 189 -13.09 30.98 -9.02
C VAL A 189 -13.66 30.16 -10.17
N VAL A 190 -14.64 29.32 -9.87
CA VAL A 190 -15.32 28.41 -10.81
C VAL A 190 -16.83 28.61 -10.65
N GLY A 191 -17.55 28.87 -11.74
CA GLY A 191 -18.99 29.14 -11.70
C GLY A 191 -19.40 30.32 -10.79
N GLY A 192 -18.51 31.28 -10.57
CA GLY A 192 -18.72 32.39 -9.64
C GLY A 192 -18.46 32.06 -8.16
N LYS A 193 -17.95 30.87 -7.83
CA LYS A 193 -17.57 30.42 -6.47
C LYS A 193 -16.07 30.20 -6.31
N CYS A 194 -15.49 30.71 -5.23
CA CYS A 194 -14.05 30.53 -4.96
C CYS A 194 -13.80 29.12 -4.41
N VAL A 195 -13.03 28.29 -5.13
CA VAL A 195 -12.84 26.87 -4.81
C VAL A 195 -11.44 26.53 -4.27
N SER A 196 -10.47 27.42 -4.41
CA SER A 196 -9.12 27.23 -3.87
C SER A 196 -8.30 28.53 -3.89
N VAL A 197 -7.38 28.70 -2.94
CA VAL A 197 -6.45 29.84 -2.84
C VAL A 197 -5.01 29.35 -2.72
N CYS A 198 -4.19 29.74 -3.70
CA CYS A 198 -2.79 29.36 -3.81
C CYS A 198 -1.88 30.60 -3.62
N ARG A 199 -1.21 30.71 -2.48
CA ARG A 199 -0.14 31.70 -2.27
C ARG A 199 1.07 31.36 -3.13
N ARG A 200 1.72 32.40 -3.65
CA ARG A 200 2.96 32.32 -4.44
C ARG A 200 4.13 32.76 -3.58
N ILE A 201 5.20 31.99 -3.60
CA ILE A 201 6.46 32.28 -2.89
C ILE A 201 7.53 32.52 -3.96
N PRO A 202 8.20 33.70 -3.98
CA PRO A 202 9.30 33.95 -4.92
C PRO A 202 10.36 32.84 -4.91
N PRO A 203 11.03 32.56 -6.03
CA PRO A 203 12.09 31.56 -6.07
C PRO A 203 13.24 31.97 -5.14
N ILE A 204 13.38 31.20 -4.05
CA ILE A 204 14.44 31.32 -3.04
C ILE A 204 15.19 30.00 -2.92
N VAL A 205 16.44 30.05 -2.46
CA VAL A 205 17.12 28.91 -1.82
C VAL A 205 17.49 29.25 -0.38
N VAL A 206 17.79 28.24 0.44
CA VAL A 206 18.16 28.40 1.85
C VAL A 206 19.45 27.61 2.09
N GLY A 207 20.47 28.26 2.64
CA GLY A 207 21.74 27.65 2.98
C GLY A 207 21.59 26.54 4.02
N ASP A 208 22.29 25.43 3.79
CA ASP A 208 22.51 24.39 4.80
C ASP A 208 23.88 24.51 5.48
N GLY A 209 24.70 25.49 5.08
CA GLY A 209 26.08 25.67 5.53
C GLY A 209 27.08 24.69 4.91
N VAL A 210 26.71 23.99 3.82
CA VAL A 210 27.55 23.00 3.14
C VAL A 210 27.56 23.18 1.62
N LYS A 211 26.40 23.39 0.99
CA LYS A 211 26.25 23.47 -0.48
C LYS A 211 26.33 24.90 -1.01
N THR A 212 26.77 25.05 -2.26
CA THR A 212 26.79 26.34 -2.96
C THR A 212 25.39 26.83 -3.35
N VAL A 213 25.24 28.11 -3.71
CA VAL A 213 23.99 28.66 -4.25
C VAL A 213 23.51 27.88 -5.49
N ASP A 214 24.39 27.51 -6.41
CA ASP A 214 24.01 26.72 -7.60
C ASP A 214 23.60 25.29 -7.26
N GLU A 215 24.32 24.62 -6.35
CA GLU A 215 23.96 23.29 -5.86
C GLU A 215 22.58 23.28 -5.17
N LEU A 216 22.27 24.30 -4.38
CA LEU A 216 20.96 24.46 -3.73
C LEU A 216 19.84 24.77 -4.75
N ILE A 217 20.14 25.49 -5.83
CA ILE A 217 19.19 25.71 -6.94
C ILE A 217 18.90 24.38 -7.66
N GLU A 218 19.93 23.58 -7.94
CA GLU A 218 19.76 22.31 -8.64
C GLU A 218 19.18 21.19 -7.75
N GLU A 219 19.45 21.17 -6.45
CA GLU A 219 18.74 20.33 -5.48
C GLU A 219 17.23 20.65 -5.49
N LYS A 220 16.89 21.94 -5.41
CA LYS A 220 15.51 22.43 -5.47
C LYS A 220 14.84 22.15 -6.82
N ASN A 221 15.58 22.21 -7.93
CA ASN A 221 15.08 21.78 -9.24
C ASN A 221 14.90 20.26 -9.32
N ALA A 222 15.80 19.46 -8.74
CA ALA A 222 15.67 18.01 -8.63
C ALA A 222 14.44 17.60 -7.82
N GLU A 223 14.05 18.39 -6.80
CA GLU A 223 12.77 18.22 -6.11
C GLU A 223 11.58 18.57 -7.00
N LYS A 224 11.58 19.75 -7.64
CA LYS A 224 10.51 20.19 -8.54
C LYS A 224 10.27 19.20 -9.70
N ARG A 225 11.34 18.55 -10.21
CA ARG A 225 11.25 17.49 -11.24
C ARG A 225 10.51 16.22 -10.79
N LYS A 226 10.31 15.98 -9.48
CA LYS A 226 9.52 14.86 -8.95
C LYS A 226 8.00 15.12 -9.03
N SER A 227 7.57 16.38 -9.16
CA SER A 227 6.16 16.79 -9.21
C SER A 227 5.65 16.94 -10.65
N PRO A 228 4.49 16.35 -11.02
CA PRO A 228 3.81 16.68 -12.27
C PRO A 228 3.54 18.18 -12.43
N GLY A 229 3.19 18.88 -11.34
CA GLY A 229 2.85 20.30 -11.38
C GLY A 229 4.03 21.28 -11.42
N GLN A 230 5.20 20.87 -10.91
CA GLN A 230 6.38 21.73 -10.73
C GLN A 230 7.54 21.41 -11.69
N VAL A 231 7.56 20.26 -12.36
CA VAL A 231 8.62 19.88 -13.32
C VAL A 231 8.82 20.88 -14.46
N ILE A 232 7.74 21.55 -14.89
CA ILE A 232 7.76 22.65 -15.89
C ILE A 232 8.08 24.03 -15.28
N ARG A 233 8.29 24.12 -13.97
CA ARG A 233 8.51 25.33 -13.16
C ARG A 233 9.86 25.30 -12.43
N GLN A 234 10.89 24.77 -13.08
CA GLN A 234 12.26 24.81 -12.56
C GLN A 234 12.80 26.26 -12.57
N ILE A 235 13.58 26.60 -11.56
CA ILE A 235 14.35 27.85 -11.46
C ILE A 235 15.39 27.85 -12.59
N LYS A 236 15.53 28.99 -13.28
CA LYS A 236 16.48 29.17 -14.38
C LYS A 236 17.24 30.47 -14.20
N LEU A 237 18.56 30.38 -14.17
CA LEU A 237 19.44 31.55 -14.11
C LEU A 237 19.47 32.27 -15.47
N ASP A 238 19.55 33.58 -15.40
CA ASP A 238 19.88 34.50 -16.49
C ASP A 238 20.69 35.67 -15.88
N GLU A 239 21.20 36.58 -16.72
CA GLU A 239 22.04 37.71 -16.27
C GLU A 239 21.34 38.58 -15.21
N HIS A 240 20.02 38.72 -15.28
CA HIS A 240 19.24 39.48 -14.31
C HIS A 240 19.20 38.77 -12.95
N ARG A 241 18.91 37.46 -12.91
CA ARG A 241 18.90 36.69 -11.66
C ARG A 241 20.30 36.56 -11.03
N VAL A 242 21.33 36.37 -11.84
CA VAL A 242 22.73 36.41 -11.36
C VAL A 242 23.08 37.81 -10.82
N GLY A 243 22.56 38.87 -11.43
CA GLY A 243 22.64 40.24 -10.90
C GLY A 243 21.95 40.41 -9.54
N LEU A 244 20.76 39.84 -9.35
CA LEU A 244 20.04 39.88 -8.06
C LEU A 244 20.79 39.12 -6.96
N ILE A 245 21.35 37.94 -7.26
CA ILE A 245 22.16 37.15 -6.32
C ILE A 245 23.40 37.96 -5.88
N LYS A 246 24.11 38.57 -6.84
CA LYS A 246 25.25 39.46 -6.57
C LYS A 246 24.89 40.71 -5.79
N ALA A 247 23.70 41.29 -6.01
CA ALA A 247 23.21 42.44 -5.25
C ALA A 247 22.89 42.11 -3.77
N GLN A 248 22.72 40.84 -3.42
CA GLN A 248 22.61 40.35 -2.04
C GLN A 248 23.97 40.00 -1.41
N GLY A 249 25.09 40.17 -2.14
CA GLY A 249 26.44 39.85 -1.68
C GLY A 249 26.90 38.43 -1.96
N PHE A 250 26.14 37.63 -2.71
CA PHE A 250 26.47 36.22 -3.02
C PHE A 250 26.97 36.03 -4.46
N SER A 251 27.85 35.05 -4.66
CA SER A 251 28.13 34.42 -5.95
C SER A 251 27.30 33.13 -6.14
N LEU A 252 27.50 32.40 -7.24
CA LEU A 252 26.89 31.07 -7.44
C LEU A 252 27.66 29.96 -6.74
N ASP A 253 28.96 30.19 -6.51
CA ASP A 253 29.91 29.25 -5.90
C ASP A 253 30.01 29.41 -4.37
N ASP A 254 29.40 30.47 -3.82
CA ASP A 254 29.37 30.75 -2.38
C ASP A 254 28.47 29.74 -1.66
N VAL A 255 28.89 29.31 -0.46
CA VAL A 255 28.11 28.46 0.45
C VAL A 255 27.40 29.36 1.48
N PRO A 256 26.06 29.55 1.42
CA PRO A 256 25.37 30.40 2.38
C PRO A 256 25.27 29.72 3.75
N GLU A 257 25.41 30.51 4.82
CA GLU A 257 25.28 30.04 6.20
C GLU A 257 23.92 29.35 6.46
N ARG A 258 23.90 28.43 7.43
CA ARG A 258 22.73 27.59 7.71
C ARG A 258 21.52 28.43 8.13
N GLY A 259 20.49 28.43 7.29
CA GLY A 259 19.24 29.16 7.49
C GLY A 259 19.16 30.52 6.76
N THR A 260 20.28 31.05 6.28
CA THR A 260 20.34 32.23 5.42
C THR A 260 19.68 31.93 4.08
N TYR A 261 18.91 32.87 3.53
CA TYR A 261 18.22 32.69 2.25
C TYR A 261 18.81 33.56 1.15
N VAL A 262 18.72 33.08 -0.09
CA VAL A 262 19.14 33.81 -1.28
C VAL A 262 17.94 33.90 -2.23
N LEU A 263 17.51 35.13 -2.54
CA LEU A 263 16.43 35.41 -3.47
C LEU A 263 16.94 35.34 -4.90
N ILE A 264 16.26 34.56 -5.74
CA ILE A 264 16.68 34.31 -7.13
C ILE A 264 15.89 35.19 -8.12
N ASP A 265 14.66 35.59 -7.79
CA ASP A 265 13.84 36.54 -8.57
C ASP A 265 12.78 37.16 -7.64
N HIS A 266 12.52 38.46 -7.72
CA HIS A 266 11.43 39.10 -6.96
C HIS A 266 10.03 38.68 -7.44
N LYS A 267 9.90 38.20 -8.67
CA LYS A 267 8.61 37.84 -9.27
C LYS A 267 8.19 36.43 -8.84
N ALA A 268 7.07 36.33 -8.11
CA ALA A 268 6.49 35.07 -7.66
C ALA A 268 5.75 34.28 -8.77
N GLY A 269 6.19 34.40 -10.02
CA GLY A 269 5.55 33.80 -11.19
C GLY A 269 5.88 32.31 -11.36
N ALA A 270 4.91 31.52 -11.81
CA ALA A 270 5.13 30.10 -12.12
C ALA A 270 6.21 29.85 -13.21
N SER A 271 6.61 30.88 -13.96
CA SER A 271 7.67 30.85 -14.98
C SER A 271 9.06 31.25 -14.49
N THR A 272 9.21 31.79 -13.28
CA THR A 272 10.51 32.14 -12.66
C THR A 272 11.01 31.06 -11.71
N GLY A 273 10.19 30.02 -11.47
CA GLY A 273 10.49 28.92 -10.55
C GLY A 273 9.88 29.06 -9.15
N ALA A 274 9.02 30.06 -8.96
CA ALA A 274 8.28 30.31 -7.72
C ALA A 274 7.61 29.04 -7.15
N ASP A 275 7.58 28.95 -5.83
CA ASP A 275 6.86 27.90 -5.12
C ASP A 275 5.41 28.29 -4.85
N THR A 276 4.60 27.28 -4.54
CA THR A 276 3.16 27.43 -4.31
C THR A 276 2.76 26.78 -3.00
N LEU A 277 2.02 27.50 -2.17
CA LEU A 277 1.44 27.01 -0.91
C LEU A 277 -0.08 27.11 -1.05
N GLU A 278 -0.79 26.00 -0.83
CA GLU A 278 -2.24 26.02 -0.69
C GLU A 278 -2.61 26.61 0.68
N ILE A 279 -3.49 27.60 0.70
CA ILE A 279 -3.90 28.31 1.92
C ILE A 279 -5.41 28.45 2.08
N SER A 280 -6.24 27.72 1.31
CA SER A 280 -7.70 27.94 1.27
C SER A 280 -8.35 27.98 2.65
N ASP A 281 -7.90 27.10 3.55
CA ASP A 281 -8.46 26.89 4.88
C ASP A 281 -7.96 27.93 5.91
N LEU A 282 -7.00 28.78 5.51
CA LEU A 282 -6.34 29.82 6.31
C LEU A 282 -6.71 31.25 5.86
N VAL A 283 -7.55 31.39 4.83
CA VAL A 283 -7.94 32.69 4.25
C VAL A 283 -9.24 33.18 4.85
N HIS A 284 -9.25 34.42 5.32
CA HIS A 284 -10.45 35.07 5.83
C HIS A 284 -11.57 35.04 4.77
N PRO A 285 -12.81 34.60 5.10
CA PRO A 285 -13.88 34.39 4.12
C PRO A 285 -14.17 35.59 3.20
N ASP A 286 -13.88 36.81 3.66
CA ASP A 286 -14.11 38.03 2.89
C ASP A 286 -13.20 38.18 1.67
N TYR A 287 -12.00 37.60 1.68
CA TYR A 287 -11.18 37.51 0.46
C TYR A 287 -11.80 36.56 -0.56
N LEU A 288 -12.45 35.49 -0.11
CA LEU A 288 -13.26 34.63 -0.99
C LEU A 288 -14.44 35.43 -1.56
N ARG A 289 -15.16 36.19 -0.71
CA ARG A 289 -16.26 37.09 -1.15
C ARG A 289 -15.79 38.17 -2.15
N ILE A 290 -14.57 38.69 -1.98
CA ILE A 290 -13.91 39.61 -2.92
C ILE A 290 -13.62 38.92 -4.26
N ALA A 291 -13.02 37.72 -4.26
CA ALA A 291 -12.75 36.97 -5.50
C ALA A 291 -14.05 36.60 -6.25
N GLU A 292 -15.10 36.21 -5.55
CA GLU A 292 -16.44 36.02 -6.13
C GLU A 292 -17.01 37.33 -6.70
N HIS A 293 -16.76 38.48 -6.06
CA HIS A 293 -17.18 39.77 -6.60
C HIS A 293 -16.41 40.16 -7.86
N VAL A 294 -15.09 39.95 -7.90
CA VAL A 294 -14.27 40.13 -9.10
C VAL A 294 -14.77 39.25 -10.25
N SER A 295 -15.24 38.02 -9.96
CA SER A 295 -15.87 37.16 -10.97
C SER A 295 -17.18 37.75 -11.51
N ARG A 296 -18.02 38.35 -10.67
CA ARG A 296 -19.24 39.07 -11.11
C ARG A 296 -18.91 40.26 -12.01
N VAL A 297 -17.89 41.07 -11.69
CA VAL A 297 -17.41 42.18 -12.55
C VAL A 297 -16.87 41.63 -13.88
N ALA A 298 -16.16 40.50 -13.83
CA ALA A 298 -15.73 39.72 -15.00
C ALA A 298 -16.87 38.92 -15.69
N LYS A 299 -18.15 39.23 -15.40
CA LYS A 299 -19.36 38.65 -16.01
C LYS A 299 -19.46 37.12 -15.86
N ASN A 300 -19.02 36.60 -14.72
CA ASN A 300 -19.08 35.18 -14.34
C ASN A 300 -18.49 34.24 -15.41
N ILE A 301 -17.29 34.54 -15.91
CA ILE A 301 -16.55 33.60 -16.77
C ILE A 301 -16.37 32.25 -16.03
N PRO A 302 -16.65 31.09 -16.68
CA PRO A 302 -16.75 29.79 -16.01
C PRO A 302 -15.56 29.37 -15.14
N VAL A 303 -14.34 29.80 -15.50
CA VAL A 303 -13.10 29.58 -14.74
C VAL A 303 -12.27 30.86 -14.78
N LEU A 304 -11.96 31.43 -13.61
CA LEU A 304 -11.21 32.67 -13.45
C LEU A 304 -10.18 32.55 -12.33
N GLY A 305 -8.92 32.88 -12.60
CA GLY A 305 -7.92 33.12 -11.55
C GLY A 305 -7.84 34.60 -11.23
N VAL A 306 -8.13 35.01 -10.01
CA VAL A 306 -7.96 36.39 -9.54
C VAL A 306 -6.63 36.47 -8.77
N ASP A 307 -5.70 37.30 -9.25
CA ASP A 307 -4.44 37.55 -8.54
C ASP A 307 -4.63 38.74 -7.59
N ILE A 308 -4.46 38.49 -6.30
CA ILE A 308 -4.59 39.46 -5.22
C ILE A 308 -3.24 39.55 -4.50
N ILE A 309 -2.82 40.76 -4.13
CA ILE A 309 -1.73 40.99 -3.18
C ILE A 309 -2.30 41.63 -1.92
N SER A 310 -1.92 41.10 -0.76
CA SER A 310 -2.40 41.56 0.55
C SER A 310 -1.30 41.54 1.61
N LYS A 311 -1.37 42.41 2.62
CA LYS A 311 -0.49 42.38 3.80
C LYS A 311 -0.71 41.12 4.65
N SER A 312 -1.96 40.63 4.73
CA SER A 312 -2.30 39.32 5.30
C SER A 312 -3.62 38.82 4.73
N PHE A 313 -3.70 37.51 4.49
CA PHE A 313 -4.94 36.85 4.05
C PHE A 313 -5.77 36.25 5.20
N SER A 314 -5.23 36.13 6.42
CA SER A 314 -5.98 35.64 7.60
C SER A 314 -6.80 36.74 8.29
N GLY A 315 -6.39 38.00 8.16
CA GLY A 315 -7.11 39.17 8.70
C GLY A 315 -8.26 39.68 7.82
N VAL A 316 -9.11 40.54 8.39
CA VAL A 316 -10.22 41.19 7.66
C VAL A 316 -9.67 42.16 6.59
N PRO A 317 -10.18 42.12 5.33
CA PRO A 317 -9.74 43.02 4.27
C PRO A 317 -10.23 44.47 4.46
N THR A 318 -9.31 45.43 4.33
CA THR A 318 -9.61 46.87 4.18
C THR A 318 -9.12 47.35 2.81
N ARG A 319 -9.45 48.59 2.38
CA ARG A 319 -8.97 49.11 1.08
C ARG A 319 -7.43 49.24 1.01
N GLU A 320 -6.81 49.40 2.17
CA GLU A 320 -5.38 49.62 2.39
C GLU A 320 -4.64 48.31 2.74
N SER A 321 -5.36 47.20 2.95
CA SER A 321 -4.78 45.89 3.27
C SER A 321 -4.50 45.04 2.04
N TYR A 322 -5.21 45.25 0.93
CA TYR A 322 -5.07 44.49 -0.32
C TYR A 322 -5.33 45.32 -1.57
N ILE A 323 -4.86 44.82 -2.72
CA ILE A 323 -5.36 45.22 -4.05
C ILE A 323 -5.52 44.00 -4.98
N VAL A 324 -6.44 44.09 -5.94
CA VAL A 324 -6.54 43.15 -7.06
C VAL A 324 -5.60 43.58 -8.19
N LEU A 325 -4.82 42.64 -8.71
CA LEU A 325 -3.81 42.87 -9.74
C LEU A 325 -4.34 42.64 -11.16
N GLU A 326 -4.88 41.45 -11.43
CA GLU A 326 -5.45 41.05 -12.72
C GLU A 326 -6.38 39.82 -12.62
N GLY A 327 -7.25 39.64 -13.61
CA GLY A 327 -8.11 38.45 -13.77
C GLY A 327 -7.66 37.59 -14.96
N ASN A 328 -7.46 36.29 -14.74
CA ASN A 328 -6.90 35.33 -15.69
C ASN A 328 -7.96 34.32 -16.17
N ILE A 329 -8.34 34.37 -17.45
CA ILE A 329 -9.34 33.45 -18.06
C ILE A 329 -8.86 32.01 -18.30
N ALA A 330 -7.55 31.78 -18.22
CA ALA A 330 -6.90 30.48 -18.38
C ALA A 330 -5.92 30.25 -17.22
N PRO A 331 -6.41 30.12 -15.96
CA PRO A 331 -5.55 30.09 -14.79
C PRO A 331 -4.68 28.84 -14.73
N GLY A 332 -3.45 28.99 -14.22
CA GLY A 332 -2.48 27.91 -14.02
C GLY A 332 -2.89 26.97 -12.88
N LEU A 333 -3.66 25.93 -13.22
CA LEU A 333 -4.29 25.01 -12.26
C LEU A 333 -3.29 24.24 -11.38
N SER A 334 -2.12 23.86 -11.92
CA SER A 334 -1.21 22.92 -11.25
C SER A 334 -0.61 23.38 -9.91
N GLY A 335 -0.74 24.66 -9.54
CA GLY A 335 -0.32 25.16 -8.22
C GLY A 335 -1.32 24.81 -7.10
N HIS A 336 -2.58 24.58 -7.47
CA HIS A 336 -3.67 24.20 -6.58
C HIS A 336 -3.76 22.66 -6.45
N CYS A 337 -3.53 21.94 -7.55
CA CYS A 337 -3.52 20.47 -7.57
C CYS A 337 -2.22 19.85 -7.01
N TYR A 338 -1.08 20.53 -7.17
CA TYR A 338 0.25 20.03 -6.78
C TYR A 338 1.10 21.17 -6.18
N PRO A 339 0.71 21.72 -5.02
CA PRO A 339 1.49 22.75 -4.36
C PRO A 339 2.86 22.21 -3.91
N SER A 340 3.80 23.11 -3.65
CA SER A 340 5.09 22.77 -3.03
C SER A 340 4.91 22.45 -1.53
N TYR A 341 3.94 23.12 -0.90
CA TYR A 341 3.64 23.06 0.54
C TYR A 341 2.12 23.08 0.76
N GLY A 342 1.64 22.47 1.86
CA GLY A 342 0.21 22.41 2.17
C GLY A 342 -0.58 21.37 1.35
N ASN A 343 -1.89 21.32 1.59
CA ASN A 343 -2.76 20.24 1.12
C ASN A 343 -3.24 20.43 -0.34
N PRO A 344 -3.19 19.40 -1.21
CA PRO A 344 -3.79 19.46 -2.54
C PRO A 344 -5.31 19.68 -2.49
N LYS A 345 -5.86 20.47 -3.41
CA LYS A 345 -7.32 20.61 -3.59
C LYS A 345 -7.76 20.02 -4.94
N ASN A 346 -8.83 19.22 -4.95
CA ASN A 346 -9.49 18.84 -6.21
C ASN A 346 -10.29 20.02 -6.75
N ILE A 347 -9.64 20.80 -7.61
CA ILE A 347 -10.26 21.90 -8.36
C ILE A 347 -10.73 21.49 -9.76
N VAL A 348 -10.45 20.25 -10.18
CA VAL A 348 -10.71 19.77 -11.55
C VAL A 348 -12.15 19.29 -11.68
N SER A 349 -12.65 18.50 -10.73
CA SER A 349 -14.05 18.09 -10.71
C SER A 349 -15.00 19.30 -10.70
N PRO A 350 -14.86 20.32 -9.81
CA PRO A 350 -15.69 21.53 -9.87
C PRO A 350 -15.72 22.26 -11.22
N ILE A 351 -14.60 22.28 -11.96
CA ILE A 351 -14.54 22.86 -13.31
C ILE A 351 -15.41 22.06 -14.28
N VAL A 352 -15.36 20.73 -14.21
CA VAL A 352 -16.16 19.84 -15.06
C VAL A 352 -17.63 19.81 -14.63
N ASP A 353 -17.93 19.84 -13.32
CA ASP A 353 -19.29 19.96 -12.78
C ASP A 353 -19.98 21.23 -13.31
N HIS A 354 -19.30 22.38 -13.19
CA HIS A 354 -19.84 23.63 -13.71
C HIS A 354 -19.92 23.62 -15.25
N ALA A 355 -18.91 23.13 -15.95
CA ALA A 355 -18.94 23.07 -17.42
C ALA A 355 -20.07 22.17 -17.95
N LEU A 356 -20.33 21.02 -17.31
CA LEU A 356 -21.46 20.14 -17.62
C LEU A 356 -22.80 20.84 -17.36
N SER A 357 -22.93 21.61 -16.25
CA SER A 357 -24.16 22.37 -15.94
C SER A 357 -24.57 23.41 -17.00
N LEU A 358 -23.64 23.81 -17.86
CA LEU A 358 -23.85 24.72 -18.99
C LEU A 358 -24.25 24.00 -20.30
N SER A 359 -24.46 22.69 -20.25
CA SER A 359 -24.75 21.82 -21.39
C SER A 359 -25.82 20.78 -21.04
N ARG A 360 -26.22 19.99 -22.03
CA ARG A 360 -27.01 18.77 -21.83
C ARG A 360 -26.35 17.62 -22.58
N SER A 361 -26.33 16.44 -21.98
CA SER A 361 -25.97 15.21 -22.69
C SER A 361 -27.03 14.92 -23.76
N LYS A 362 -26.61 14.58 -24.99
CA LYS A 362 -27.52 14.04 -25.99
C LYS A 362 -27.95 12.63 -25.58
N SER A 363 -29.13 12.19 -26.03
CA SER A 363 -29.65 10.83 -25.81
C SER A 363 -28.90 9.80 -26.68
N LEU A 364 -27.60 9.69 -26.49
CA LEU A 364 -26.69 8.81 -27.23
C LEU A 364 -26.73 7.41 -26.64
N ARG A 365 -27.68 6.60 -27.13
CA ARG A 365 -27.57 5.14 -26.98
C ARG A 365 -26.31 4.67 -27.71
N SER A 366 -25.44 3.96 -26.99
CA SER A 366 -24.19 3.34 -27.48
C SER A 366 -23.24 4.27 -28.27
N LEU A 367 -22.45 5.07 -27.55
CA LEU A 367 -21.06 5.35 -27.95
C LEU A 367 -20.10 4.60 -27.01
N PRO A 368 -18.96 4.10 -27.50
CA PRO A 368 -17.95 3.47 -26.65
C PRO A 368 -17.22 4.50 -25.79
N ALA A 369 -16.75 4.10 -24.60
CA ALA A 369 -15.82 4.91 -23.82
C ALA A 369 -14.47 5.02 -24.56
N CYS A 370 -13.83 6.19 -24.50
CA CYS A 370 -12.61 6.46 -25.26
C CYS A 370 -11.52 7.06 -24.39
N ASN A 371 -10.32 6.48 -24.44
CA ASN A 371 -9.14 6.94 -23.72
C ASN A 371 -8.13 7.65 -24.65
N LEU A 372 -7.58 8.75 -24.13
CA LEU A 372 -6.50 9.63 -24.62
C LEU A 372 -6.08 9.59 -26.11
N VAL A 373 -6.49 10.60 -26.89
CA VAL A 373 -5.84 10.99 -28.15
C VAL A 373 -4.68 11.95 -27.87
N GLU A 374 -3.44 11.54 -28.12
CA GLU A 374 -2.23 12.29 -27.68
C GLU A 374 -1.41 12.96 -28.81
N ARG A 375 -1.92 12.96 -30.04
CA ARG A 375 -1.32 13.69 -31.19
C ARG A 375 -2.33 14.69 -31.77
N PRO A 376 -1.92 15.96 -32.00
CA PRO A 376 -2.65 16.84 -32.91
C PRO A 376 -2.76 16.20 -34.29
N LEU A 377 -3.81 16.57 -35.03
CA LEU A 377 -3.89 16.29 -36.47
C LEU A 377 -2.66 16.87 -37.17
N SER A 378 -2.12 16.16 -38.15
CA SER A 378 -0.93 16.56 -38.89
C SER A 378 -1.19 17.85 -39.70
N GLN A 379 -0.24 18.78 -39.67
CA GLN A 379 -0.27 19.93 -40.58
C GLN A 379 -0.13 19.42 -42.02
N GLY A 380 -1.22 19.51 -42.78
CA GLY A 380 -1.33 18.98 -44.14
C GLY A 380 -2.46 17.95 -44.35
N ALA A 381 -3.12 17.46 -43.29
CA ALA A 381 -4.27 16.57 -43.44
C ALA A 381 -5.55 17.35 -43.84
N PHE A 382 -6.02 18.24 -42.97
CA PHE A 382 -7.15 19.16 -43.21
C PHE A 382 -6.90 20.48 -42.47
N THR A 383 -7.39 21.60 -42.99
CA THR A 383 -7.24 22.94 -42.39
C THR A 383 -8.03 23.10 -41.09
N SER A 384 -9.20 22.45 -40.98
CA SER A 384 -9.92 22.25 -39.73
C SER A 384 -10.84 21.02 -39.76
N PHE A 385 -11.30 20.62 -38.57
CA PHE A 385 -12.34 19.62 -38.39
C PHE A 385 -13.74 20.09 -38.86
N SER A 386 -13.90 21.39 -39.15
CA SER A 386 -15.13 21.93 -39.77
C SER A 386 -15.12 21.64 -41.26
N GLU A 387 -14.06 22.06 -41.97
CA GLU A 387 -13.89 21.84 -43.41
C GLU A 387 -13.96 20.34 -43.75
N ALA A 388 -13.27 19.47 -42.99
CA ALA A 388 -13.33 18.02 -43.17
C ALA A 388 -14.73 17.39 -42.92
N CYS A 389 -15.63 18.11 -42.23
CA CYS A 389 -17.05 17.72 -42.13
C CYS A 389 -17.89 18.37 -43.24
N GLU A 390 -17.58 19.61 -43.65
CA GLU A 390 -18.37 20.40 -44.60
C GLU A 390 -18.15 19.93 -46.05
N GLU A 391 -16.90 19.64 -46.45
CA GLU A 391 -16.55 19.00 -47.74
C GLU A 391 -17.07 17.56 -47.85
N TRP A 392 -17.43 16.91 -46.73
CA TRP A 392 -18.13 15.63 -46.73
C TRP A 392 -19.66 15.79 -46.72
N LEU A 393 -20.19 16.85 -46.10
CA LEU A 393 -21.63 17.12 -46.01
C LEU A 393 -22.21 17.80 -47.26
N ASP A 394 -21.40 18.46 -48.08
CA ASP A 394 -21.83 19.05 -49.37
C ASP A 394 -21.90 18.04 -50.52
N GLY A 395 -21.31 16.85 -50.34
CA GLY A 395 -21.31 15.76 -51.31
C GLY A 395 -20.24 15.86 -52.40
N SER A 396 -19.22 16.70 -52.23
CA SER A 396 -18.11 16.85 -53.19
C SER A 396 -17.17 15.66 -53.27
N VAL A 397 -17.22 14.71 -52.31
CA VAL A 397 -16.47 13.45 -52.33
C VAL A 397 -17.37 12.25 -52.00
N ASP A 398 -17.48 11.29 -52.93
CA ASP A 398 -18.11 9.98 -52.72
C ASP A 398 -17.03 8.92 -52.43
N MET A 399 -17.35 7.99 -51.52
CA MET A 399 -16.46 6.95 -51.00
C MET A 399 -17.10 5.54 -50.91
N THR A 400 -18.28 5.32 -51.51
CA THR A 400 -18.66 4.09 -52.27
C THR A 400 -20.15 4.04 -52.68
N ASP A 401 -20.50 4.69 -53.80
CA ASP A 401 -21.29 4.01 -54.83
C ASP A 401 -20.51 2.73 -55.27
N LYS A 402 -21.11 1.56 -55.56
CA LYS A 402 -22.46 1.36 -56.07
C LYS A 402 -23.54 0.94 -55.07
N SER A 403 -24.38 1.94 -54.75
CA SER A 403 -25.75 1.89 -54.24
C SER A 403 -26.04 1.21 -52.88
N MET A 404 -26.70 1.99 -52.00
CA MET A 404 -27.42 1.60 -50.77
C MET A 404 -26.51 1.22 -49.58
N SER A 405 -26.75 1.79 -48.39
CA SER A 405 -28.00 1.64 -47.64
C SER A 405 -28.78 2.94 -47.39
N PHE A 406 -30.11 2.82 -47.44
CA PHE A 406 -31.08 3.92 -47.40
C PHE A 406 -31.31 4.54 -46.01
N LYS A 407 -31.63 5.85 -46.01
CA LYS A 407 -32.51 6.56 -45.06
C LYS A 407 -32.18 6.47 -43.55
N LEU A 408 -31.73 7.59 -42.98
CA LEU A 408 -32.26 8.14 -41.71
C LEU A 408 -31.86 9.62 -41.58
N GLY A 409 -32.73 10.44 -40.97
CA GLY A 409 -32.60 11.90 -40.95
C GLY A 409 -31.86 12.46 -39.72
N HIS A 410 -31.22 13.62 -39.91
CA HIS A 410 -30.65 14.58 -38.92
C HIS A 410 -29.73 14.11 -37.75
N ASP A 411 -30.01 13.01 -37.07
CA ASP A 411 -29.26 12.52 -35.88
C ASP A 411 -28.01 11.69 -36.22
N VAL A 412 -27.99 11.01 -37.37
CA VAL A 412 -26.96 10.03 -37.80
C VAL A 412 -25.52 10.60 -37.82
N ARG A 413 -25.37 11.93 -37.87
CA ARG A 413 -24.10 12.62 -38.14
C ARG A 413 -23.03 12.49 -37.04
N CYS A 414 -23.39 12.23 -35.78
CA CYS A 414 -22.38 12.02 -34.72
C CYS A 414 -21.94 10.56 -34.60
N SER A 415 -22.84 9.60 -34.78
CA SER A 415 -22.51 8.17 -34.76
C SER A 415 -21.63 7.78 -35.96
N GLU A 416 -21.95 8.28 -37.15
CA GLU A 416 -21.16 7.95 -38.36
C GLU A 416 -19.75 8.59 -38.31
N LEU A 417 -19.63 9.78 -37.72
CA LEU A 417 -18.34 10.45 -37.48
C LEU A 417 -17.48 9.69 -36.45
N ALA A 418 -18.07 9.25 -35.33
CA ALA A 418 -17.37 8.42 -34.35
C ALA A 418 -16.95 7.06 -34.94
N LYS A 419 -17.82 6.44 -35.75
CA LYS A 419 -17.54 5.19 -36.48
C LYS A 419 -16.43 5.34 -37.52
N ARG A 420 -16.38 6.44 -38.27
CA ARG A 420 -15.31 6.71 -39.25
C ARG A 420 -13.97 7.02 -38.58
N VAL A 421 -13.98 7.74 -37.44
CA VAL A 421 -12.79 7.88 -36.60
C VAL A 421 -12.34 6.51 -36.08
N TYR A 422 -13.26 5.65 -35.66
CA TYR A 422 -12.97 4.26 -35.29
C TYR A 422 -12.37 3.44 -36.45
N GLU A 423 -12.91 3.55 -37.67
CA GLU A 423 -12.41 2.83 -38.85
C GLU A 423 -11.04 3.32 -39.33
N HIS A 424 -10.76 4.62 -39.31
CA HIS A 424 -9.44 5.18 -39.63
C HIS A 424 -8.39 4.92 -38.53
N ASN A 425 -8.82 4.72 -37.28
CA ASN A 425 -7.93 4.17 -36.25
C ASN A 425 -7.70 2.66 -36.45
N ARG A 426 -8.67 1.92 -36.99
CA ARG A 426 -8.58 0.48 -37.27
C ARG A 426 -7.69 0.14 -38.47
N SER A 427 -7.43 1.08 -39.39
CA SER A 427 -6.48 0.88 -40.51
C SER A 427 -5.00 0.89 -40.08
N GLY A 428 -4.69 1.30 -38.84
CA GLY A 428 -3.32 1.39 -38.33
C GLY A 428 -2.55 2.65 -38.77
N GLU A 429 -3.18 3.53 -39.55
CA GLU A 429 -2.62 4.82 -39.97
C GLU A 429 -2.59 5.86 -38.83
N SER A 430 -3.31 5.57 -37.74
CA SER A 430 -3.42 6.38 -36.53
C SER A 430 -3.12 5.55 -35.27
N LEU A 431 -2.61 6.20 -34.22
CA LEU A 431 -2.26 5.58 -32.93
C LEU A 431 -3.33 5.89 -31.87
N VAL A 432 -4.47 5.19 -31.97
CA VAL A 432 -5.58 5.27 -31.00
C VAL A 432 -6.07 3.85 -30.71
N PHE A 433 -6.44 3.57 -29.46
CA PHE A 433 -7.04 2.31 -29.03
C PHE A 433 -8.38 2.56 -28.35
N PHE A 434 -9.35 1.70 -28.63
CA PHE A 434 -10.65 1.70 -27.96
C PHE A 434 -10.64 0.68 -26.81
N GLU A 435 -11.40 0.98 -25.77
CA GLU A 435 -11.72 0.04 -24.69
C GLU A 435 -13.24 -0.12 -24.61
N LYS A 436 -13.69 -1.25 -24.04
CA LYS A 436 -15.12 -1.62 -23.98
C LYS A 436 -15.90 -0.53 -23.20
N PRO A 437 -17.09 -0.09 -23.65
CA PRO A 437 -17.91 0.81 -22.83
C PRO A 437 -18.18 0.19 -21.45
N PRO A 438 -18.30 1.02 -20.39
CA PRO A 438 -18.54 0.51 -19.04
C PRO A 438 -19.85 -0.29 -18.98
N VAL A 439 -19.80 -1.45 -18.34
CA VAL A 439 -20.93 -2.38 -18.26
C VAL A 439 -22.05 -1.72 -17.42
N THR A 440 -23.26 -1.70 -17.97
CA THR A 440 -24.48 -1.20 -17.29
C THR A 440 -25.31 -2.38 -16.77
N THR A 441 -24.85 -2.99 -15.68
CA THR A 441 -25.53 -4.09 -14.98
C THR A 441 -25.56 -3.82 -13.48
N LYS A 442 -26.46 -4.49 -12.76
CA LYS A 442 -26.57 -4.41 -11.28
C LYS A 442 -25.51 -5.22 -10.53
N ALA A 443 -24.76 -6.03 -11.26
CA ALA A 443 -23.57 -6.73 -10.82
C ALA A 443 -22.76 -7.12 -12.05
N LEU A 444 -21.43 -7.08 -11.96
CA LEU A 444 -20.51 -7.55 -13.01
C LEU A 444 -20.04 -8.96 -12.68
N THR A 445 -20.14 -9.89 -13.62
CA THR A 445 -19.63 -11.27 -13.48
C THR A 445 -18.48 -11.54 -14.45
N VAL A 446 -17.31 -11.87 -13.89
CA VAL A 446 -16.07 -12.19 -14.62
C VAL A 446 -15.67 -13.63 -14.31
N THR A 447 -15.61 -14.48 -15.33
CA THR A 447 -15.27 -15.89 -15.19
C THR A 447 -13.88 -16.17 -15.77
N PHE A 448 -13.03 -16.79 -14.95
CA PHE A 448 -11.65 -17.15 -15.25
C PHE A 448 -11.54 -18.66 -15.47
N CYS A 449 -11.05 -19.04 -16.65
CA CYS A 449 -10.82 -20.42 -17.06
C CYS A 449 -9.33 -20.69 -17.22
N GLY A 450 -8.92 -21.90 -16.82
CA GLY A 450 -7.53 -22.35 -16.83
C GLY A 450 -6.90 -22.57 -18.21
N ASP A 451 -5.79 -23.29 -18.21
CA ASP A 451 -4.95 -23.57 -19.38
C ASP A 451 -5.81 -24.16 -20.53
N THR A 452 -5.77 -23.53 -21.72
CA THR A 452 -6.71 -23.77 -22.83
C THR A 452 -5.99 -23.89 -24.19
N SER A 453 -6.29 -24.96 -24.94
CA SER A 453 -5.79 -25.24 -26.30
C SER A 453 -6.66 -26.30 -26.98
N LEU A 454 -7.01 -26.08 -28.27
CA LEU A 454 -7.73 -27.07 -29.09
C LEU A 454 -6.89 -28.32 -29.37
N GLY A 455 -5.57 -28.22 -29.22
CA GLY A 455 -4.64 -29.34 -29.14
C GLY A 455 -4.26 -29.97 -30.48
N TYR A 456 -4.26 -29.21 -31.58
CA TYR A 456 -3.87 -29.69 -32.92
C TYR A 456 -2.54 -30.46 -32.87
N TYR A 457 -1.49 -29.85 -32.30
CA TYR A 457 -0.18 -30.51 -32.12
C TYR A 457 -0.26 -31.85 -31.38
N TYR A 458 -1.07 -31.94 -30.32
CA TYR A 458 -1.14 -33.13 -29.46
C TYR A 458 -2.00 -34.23 -30.08
N LEU A 459 -3.19 -33.87 -30.57
CA LEU A 459 -4.13 -34.78 -31.20
C LEU A 459 -3.58 -35.28 -32.53
N GLU A 460 -2.96 -34.45 -33.38
CA GLU A 460 -2.37 -34.94 -34.64
C GLU A 460 -1.25 -35.95 -34.38
N LYS A 461 -0.33 -35.63 -33.45
CA LYS A 461 0.77 -36.51 -33.04
C LYS A 461 0.30 -37.82 -32.40
N SER A 462 -0.97 -37.91 -31.99
CA SER A 462 -1.58 -39.09 -31.38
C SER A 462 -2.86 -39.60 -32.08
N LYS A 463 -3.12 -39.18 -33.33
CA LYS A 463 -4.39 -39.44 -34.06
C LYS A 463 -4.74 -40.92 -34.26
N ARG A 464 -3.74 -41.81 -34.26
CA ARG A 464 -3.95 -43.28 -34.26
C ARG A 464 -4.50 -43.84 -32.94
N LYS A 465 -4.39 -43.11 -31.83
CA LYS A 465 -4.81 -43.55 -30.49
C LYS A 465 -6.08 -42.85 -30.00
N TYR A 466 -6.31 -41.61 -30.42
CA TYR A 466 -7.50 -40.83 -30.05
C TYR A 466 -8.21 -40.32 -31.31
N ALA A 467 -8.56 -41.26 -32.20
CA ALA A 467 -9.14 -40.96 -33.51
C ALA A 467 -10.41 -40.12 -33.39
N GLU A 468 -11.36 -40.52 -32.55
CA GLU A 468 -12.62 -39.78 -32.28
C GLU A 468 -12.40 -38.33 -31.79
N ALA A 469 -11.30 -38.07 -31.08
CA ALA A 469 -10.97 -36.72 -30.62
C ALA A 469 -10.29 -35.90 -31.74
N TYR A 470 -9.46 -36.54 -32.57
CA TYR A 470 -8.90 -35.88 -33.76
C TYR A 470 -9.98 -35.59 -34.81
N GLU A 471 -10.96 -36.47 -34.99
CA GLU A 471 -12.13 -36.30 -35.86
C GLU A 471 -13.03 -35.17 -35.36
N ARG A 472 -13.38 -35.17 -34.05
CA ARG A 472 -14.09 -34.05 -33.40
C ARG A 472 -13.40 -32.69 -33.57
N LEU A 473 -12.06 -32.66 -33.57
CA LEU A 473 -11.29 -31.44 -33.82
C LEU A 473 -11.43 -30.90 -35.25
N GLN A 474 -11.73 -31.75 -36.24
CA GLN A 474 -12.02 -31.31 -37.62
C GLN A 474 -13.49 -30.94 -37.80
N ASP A 475 -14.40 -31.74 -37.24
CA ASP A 475 -15.82 -31.68 -37.59
C ASP A 475 -16.65 -30.76 -36.67
N ASN A 476 -16.34 -30.72 -35.37
CA ASN A 476 -17.05 -29.91 -34.37
C ASN A 476 -16.14 -29.56 -33.18
N PRO A 477 -15.15 -28.67 -33.35
CA PRO A 477 -14.16 -28.38 -32.33
C PRO A 477 -14.72 -27.67 -31.08
N ILE A 478 -15.88 -27.00 -31.16
CA ILE A 478 -16.46 -26.41 -29.94
C ILE A 478 -17.10 -27.45 -29.00
N SER A 479 -17.43 -28.65 -29.49
CA SER A 479 -18.00 -29.71 -28.65
C SER A 479 -17.05 -30.29 -27.58
N PHE A 480 -15.78 -29.87 -27.56
CA PHE A 480 -14.89 -30.09 -26.41
C PHE A 480 -15.30 -29.30 -25.15
N PHE A 481 -16.11 -28.24 -25.30
CA PHE A 481 -16.51 -27.33 -24.23
C PHE A 481 -17.95 -27.56 -23.73
N ASP A 482 -18.74 -28.43 -24.36
CA ASP A 482 -20.19 -28.56 -24.06
C ASP A 482 -20.46 -28.93 -22.59
N GLY A 483 -19.61 -29.75 -21.97
CA GLY A 483 -19.71 -30.12 -20.55
C GLY A 483 -19.29 -29.02 -19.56
N VAL A 484 -18.85 -27.86 -20.04
CA VAL A 484 -18.47 -26.69 -19.23
C VAL A 484 -19.09 -25.35 -19.69
N ARG A 485 -19.81 -25.31 -20.82
CA ARG A 485 -20.63 -24.14 -21.23
C ARG A 485 -21.49 -23.56 -20.08
N PRO A 486 -22.19 -24.37 -19.26
CA PRO A 486 -23.01 -23.86 -18.16
C PRO A 486 -22.25 -23.10 -17.05
N LEU A 487 -20.91 -23.14 -17.04
CA LEU A 487 -20.07 -22.39 -16.10
C LEU A 487 -19.61 -21.03 -16.63
N ILE A 488 -19.76 -20.78 -17.94
CA ILE A 488 -19.38 -19.52 -18.60
C ILE A 488 -20.59 -18.75 -19.14
N ASP A 489 -21.64 -19.46 -19.55
CA ASP A 489 -22.88 -18.89 -20.09
C ASP A 489 -23.50 -17.86 -19.11
N GLY A 490 -23.65 -16.61 -19.56
CA GLY A 490 -24.19 -15.52 -18.74
C GLY A 490 -23.14 -14.67 -17.99
N SER A 491 -21.84 -14.94 -18.15
CA SER A 491 -20.77 -14.03 -17.68
C SER A 491 -20.68 -12.77 -18.56
N ASP A 492 -20.40 -11.60 -17.99
CA ASP A 492 -20.17 -10.35 -18.74
C ASP A 492 -18.78 -10.32 -19.41
N GLU A 493 -17.82 -11.03 -18.79
CA GLU A 493 -16.45 -11.20 -19.23
C GLU A 493 -16.02 -12.66 -19.01
N VAL A 494 -15.50 -13.32 -20.05
CA VAL A 494 -14.92 -14.67 -19.97
C VAL A 494 -13.46 -14.60 -20.37
N ILE A 495 -12.57 -15.08 -19.50
CA ILE A 495 -11.12 -14.90 -19.61
C ILE A 495 -10.44 -16.26 -19.53
N VAL A 496 -9.66 -16.62 -20.56
CA VAL A 496 -9.00 -17.95 -20.64
C VAL A 496 -7.48 -17.82 -20.73
N ASN A 497 -6.74 -18.77 -20.16
CA ASN A 497 -5.29 -18.88 -20.39
C ASN A 497 -5.02 -19.63 -21.69
N LEU A 498 -4.91 -18.89 -22.80
CA LEU A 498 -4.64 -19.44 -24.13
C LEU A 498 -3.19 -19.92 -24.21
N GLU A 499 -2.97 -21.21 -23.96
CA GLU A 499 -1.66 -21.82 -23.77
C GLU A 499 -1.11 -22.44 -25.08
N THR A 500 -1.19 -21.68 -26.17
CA THR A 500 -0.87 -22.12 -27.54
C THR A 500 -0.44 -20.93 -28.43
N VAL A 501 0.17 -21.20 -29.59
CA VAL A 501 0.38 -20.19 -30.65
C VAL A 501 -0.66 -20.39 -31.75
N LEU A 502 -1.23 -19.30 -32.25
CA LEU A 502 -2.18 -19.32 -33.36
C LEU A 502 -1.45 -19.00 -34.68
N SER A 503 -1.19 -20.00 -35.53
CA SER A 503 -0.54 -19.79 -36.84
C SER A 503 -0.74 -20.93 -37.86
N HIS A 504 -1.11 -20.59 -39.09
CA HIS A 504 -1.14 -21.52 -40.24
C HIS A 504 0.25 -21.96 -40.72
N ALA A 505 1.25 -21.12 -40.49
CA ALA A 505 2.63 -21.36 -40.92
C ALA A 505 3.59 -20.99 -39.77
N PRO A 506 3.61 -21.78 -38.67
CA PRO A 506 4.38 -21.42 -37.48
C PRO A 506 5.90 -21.49 -37.72
N GLY A 507 6.35 -22.40 -38.61
CA GLY A 507 7.76 -22.60 -38.92
C GLY A 507 8.45 -23.56 -37.93
N ALA A 508 9.76 -23.42 -37.78
CA ALA A 508 10.49 -24.15 -36.76
C ALA A 508 10.25 -23.52 -35.37
N PRO A 509 10.04 -24.32 -34.30
CA PRO A 509 9.95 -23.81 -32.94
C PRO A 509 11.33 -23.34 -32.45
N ILE A 510 11.34 -22.58 -31.34
CA ILE A 510 12.58 -22.17 -30.67
C ILE A 510 13.42 -23.39 -30.27
N GLU A 511 14.73 -23.29 -30.50
CA GLU A 511 15.69 -24.37 -30.28
C GLU A 511 15.63 -24.90 -28.84
N GLY A 512 15.58 -26.24 -28.70
CA GLY A 512 15.49 -26.90 -27.40
C GLY A 512 14.11 -26.87 -26.72
N LYS A 513 13.05 -26.43 -27.40
CA LYS A 513 11.66 -26.56 -26.92
C LYS A 513 11.11 -27.96 -27.23
N GLU A 514 10.90 -28.76 -26.19
CA GLU A 514 10.51 -30.19 -26.29
C GLU A 514 9.05 -30.39 -26.73
N TYR A 515 8.18 -29.45 -26.36
CA TYR A 515 6.75 -29.45 -26.66
C TYR A 515 6.37 -28.03 -27.15
N PRO A 516 6.38 -27.78 -28.46
CA PRO A 516 5.83 -26.56 -29.03
C PRO A 516 4.30 -26.70 -29.20
N GLY A 517 3.55 -25.66 -28.85
CA GLY A 517 2.09 -25.61 -28.99
C GLY A 517 1.68 -24.72 -30.16
N CYS A 518 0.96 -25.28 -31.13
CA CYS A 518 0.32 -24.51 -32.19
C CYS A 518 -1.07 -25.08 -32.49
N ASP A 519 -2.05 -24.18 -32.60
CA ASP A 519 -3.43 -24.48 -33.01
C ASP A 519 -3.81 -23.64 -34.25
N ASP A 520 -4.87 -24.06 -34.95
CA ASP A 520 -5.38 -23.34 -36.11
C ASP A 520 -5.88 -21.93 -35.71
N PRO A 521 -5.38 -20.86 -36.35
CA PRO A 521 -5.66 -19.48 -35.96
C PRO A 521 -7.03 -18.97 -36.38
N ASP A 522 -7.76 -19.63 -37.27
CA ASP A 522 -9.13 -19.26 -37.65
C ASP A 522 -10.12 -20.03 -36.77
N VAL A 523 -10.03 -21.35 -36.76
CA VAL A 523 -10.90 -22.24 -35.97
C VAL A 523 -10.85 -21.89 -34.48
N THR A 524 -9.65 -21.64 -33.91
CA THR A 524 -9.56 -21.29 -32.49
C THR A 524 -10.21 -19.93 -32.18
N ILE A 525 -10.15 -18.95 -33.09
CA ILE A 525 -10.77 -17.64 -32.87
C ILE A 525 -12.29 -17.72 -33.01
N GLU A 526 -12.81 -18.55 -33.92
CA GLU A 526 -14.26 -18.81 -34.01
C GLU A 526 -14.79 -19.49 -32.74
N VAL A 527 -14.11 -20.52 -32.24
CA VAL A 527 -14.46 -21.19 -30.98
C VAL A 527 -14.41 -20.22 -29.79
N LEU A 528 -13.33 -19.43 -29.64
CA LEU A 528 -13.22 -18.44 -28.56
C LEU A 528 -14.36 -17.40 -28.61
N LYS A 529 -14.77 -16.95 -29.81
CA LYS A 529 -15.88 -16.00 -29.98
C LYS A 529 -17.24 -16.61 -29.63
N GLU A 530 -17.52 -17.85 -30.03
CA GLU A 530 -18.80 -18.50 -29.72
C GLU A 530 -18.91 -18.85 -28.21
N LEU A 531 -17.79 -19.11 -27.55
CA LEU A 531 -17.70 -19.24 -26.08
C LEU A 531 -17.76 -17.88 -25.34
N GLY A 532 -17.95 -16.76 -26.04
CA GLY A 532 -18.04 -15.43 -25.43
C GLY A 532 -16.73 -14.91 -24.81
N VAL A 533 -15.56 -15.46 -25.18
CA VAL A 533 -14.27 -15.07 -24.59
C VAL A 533 -13.93 -13.62 -24.94
N THR A 534 -13.83 -12.78 -23.91
CA THR A 534 -13.55 -11.35 -24.05
C THR A 534 -12.06 -11.02 -23.93
N ALA A 535 -11.28 -11.84 -23.21
CA ALA A 535 -9.84 -11.66 -23.07
C ALA A 535 -9.07 -12.98 -22.96
N VAL A 536 -7.80 -12.97 -23.37
CA VAL A 536 -6.88 -14.10 -23.19
C VAL A 536 -5.60 -13.68 -22.44
N THR A 537 -5.16 -14.51 -21.49
CA THR A 537 -3.85 -14.33 -20.84
C THR A 537 -2.77 -15.07 -21.62
N LEU A 538 -1.69 -14.36 -21.99
CA LEU A 538 -0.63 -14.86 -22.87
C LEU A 538 0.75 -14.93 -22.20
N ALA A 539 0.91 -14.54 -20.94
CA ALA A 539 2.16 -14.75 -20.22
C ALA A 539 2.27 -16.19 -19.70
N ASN A 540 2.47 -17.13 -20.62
CA ASN A 540 2.56 -18.57 -20.40
C ASN A 540 3.73 -19.22 -21.18
N ASN A 541 3.94 -20.52 -21.00
CA ASN A 541 5.07 -21.26 -21.59
C ASN A 541 4.91 -21.64 -23.06
N HIS A 542 3.81 -21.25 -23.73
CA HIS A 542 3.56 -21.59 -25.12
C HIS A 542 3.46 -20.40 -26.07
N THR A 543 3.02 -19.22 -25.60
CA THR A 543 2.84 -18.00 -26.41
C THR A 543 4.04 -17.58 -27.27
N MET A 544 5.26 -17.93 -26.87
CA MET A 544 6.51 -17.56 -27.57
C MET A 544 7.18 -18.73 -28.32
N ASP A 545 6.52 -19.88 -28.47
CA ASP A 545 7.13 -21.13 -28.96
C ASP A 545 7.75 -21.05 -30.36
N TYR A 546 7.24 -20.14 -31.19
CA TYR A 546 7.70 -19.87 -32.55
C TYR A 546 8.24 -18.44 -32.72
N GLY A 547 8.67 -17.83 -31.60
CA GLY A 547 9.30 -16.50 -31.59
C GLY A 547 8.33 -15.32 -31.57
N PRO A 548 8.89 -14.10 -31.41
CA PRO A 548 8.10 -12.88 -31.21
C PRO A 548 7.21 -12.52 -32.40
N ASP A 549 7.63 -12.82 -33.64
CA ASP A 549 6.87 -12.43 -34.83
C ASP A 549 5.53 -13.20 -34.92
N LYS A 550 5.52 -14.47 -34.50
CA LYS A 550 4.30 -15.28 -34.42
C LYS A 550 3.42 -14.86 -33.25
N MET A 551 4.01 -14.55 -32.10
CA MET A 551 3.29 -13.94 -30.97
C MET A 551 2.60 -12.63 -31.40
N LEU A 552 3.31 -11.73 -32.08
CA LEU A 552 2.75 -10.45 -32.52
C LEU A 552 1.64 -10.63 -33.56
N ALA A 553 1.82 -11.52 -34.55
CA ALA A 553 0.77 -11.84 -35.51
C ALA A 553 -0.50 -12.40 -34.82
N MET A 554 -0.33 -13.28 -33.83
CA MET A 554 -1.43 -13.79 -33.00
C MET A 554 -2.13 -12.66 -32.22
N ILE A 555 -1.37 -11.74 -31.61
CA ILE A 555 -1.91 -10.61 -30.84
C ILE A 555 -2.75 -9.68 -31.73
N GLU A 556 -2.29 -9.34 -32.94
CA GLU A 556 -3.10 -8.52 -33.86
C GLU A 556 -4.33 -9.28 -34.38
N LYS A 557 -4.23 -10.61 -34.57
CA LYS A 557 -5.39 -11.42 -34.99
C LYS A 557 -6.46 -11.50 -33.91
N LEU A 558 -6.09 -11.71 -32.64
CA LEU A 558 -7.01 -11.68 -31.50
C LEU A 558 -7.70 -10.31 -31.37
N LYS A 559 -6.92 -9.22 -31.37
CA LYS A 559 -7.43 -7.85 -31.23
C LYS A 559 -8.37 -7.44 -32.37
N SER A 560 -8.05 -7.80 -33.62
CA SER A 560 -8.90 -7.50 -34.78
C SER A 560 -10.24 -8.24 -34.77
N HIS A 561 -10.38 -9.28 -33.94
CA HIS A 561 -11.61 -10.03 -33.69
C HIS A 561 -12.32 -9.64 -32.39
N GLY A 562 -11.85 -8.59 -31.69
CA GLY A 562 -12.45 -8.06 -30.45
C GLY A 562 -11.96 -8.72 -29.16
N ILE A 563 -11.05 -9.69 -29.23
CA ILE A 563 -10.53 -10.41 -28.05
C ILE A 563 -9.34 -9.63 -27.49
N ALA A 564 -9.43 -9.22 -26.22
CA ALA A 564 -8.37 -8.52 -25.53
C ALA A 564 -7.18 -9.44 -25.18
N VAL A 565 -5.99 -8.87 -25.07
CA VAL A 565 -4.74 -9.59 -24.75
C VAL A 565 -4.17 -9.06 -23.44
N ILE A 566 -3.84 -9.97 -22.53
CA ILE A 566 -3.20 -9.67 -21.24
C ILE A 566 -1.83 -10.34 -21.19
N GLY A 567 -0.80 -9.64 -20.71
CA GLY A 567 0.51 -10.23 -20.42
C GLY A 567 1.51 -10.35 -21.58
N ALA A 568 1.21 -9.86 -22.79
CA ALA A 568 2.11 -9.94 -23.95
C ALA A 568 2.01 -8.69 -24.86
N GLY A 569 3.10 -8.32 -25.54
CA GLY A 569 3.11 -7.15 -26.42
C GLY A 569 4.44 -6.86 -27.11
N ARG A 570 4.50 -5.74 -27.84
CA ARG A 570 5.66 -5.29 -28.65
C ARG A 570 6.83 -4.79 -27.80
N ASN A 571 6.58 -4.49 -26.53
CA ASN A 571 7.56 -4.02 -25.55
C ASN A 571 7.03 -4.28 -24.11
N LEU A 572 7.86 -3.98 -23.12
CA LEU A 572 7.56 -4.21 -21.70
C LEU A 572 6.42 -3.34 -21.14
N GLU A 573 6.12 -2.18 -21.73
CA GLU A 573 4.99 -1.32 -21.31
C GLU A 573 3.66 -1.88 -21.85
N GLU A 574 3.61 -2.32 -23.12
CA GLU A 574 2.46 -3.04 -23.67
C GLU A 574 2.21 -4.35 -22.91
N ALA A 575 3.24 -5.20 -22.75
CA ALA A 575 3.08 -6.53 -22.17
C ALA A 575 2.61 -6.52 -20.70
N ARG A 576 2.85 -5.42 -19.97
CA ARG A 576 2.45 -5.25 -18.57
C ARG A 576 1.20 -4.39 -18.38
N LYS A 577 0.55 -3.93 -19.46
CA LYS A 577 -0.74 -3.24 -19.33
C LYS A 577 -1.76 -4.25 -18.76
N PRO A 578 -2.42 -3.97 -17.62
CA PRO A 578 -3.53 -4.80 -17.18
C PRO A 578 -4.70 -4.67 -18.16
N TYR A 579 -5.53 -5.70 -18.25
CA TYR A 579 -6.87 -5.54 -18.80
C TYR A 579 -7.69 -4.70 -17.81
N HIS A 580 -8.47 -3.75 -18.32
CA HIS A 580 -9.21 -2.78 -17.51
C HIS A 580 -10.67 -2.83 -17.94
N ILE A 581 -11.53 -3.19 -16.99
CA ILE A 581 -12.99 -3.22 -17.13
C ILE A 581 -13.54 -2.06 -16.29
N GLN A 582 -14.55 -1.37 -16.81
CA GLN A 582 -15.25 -0.31 -16.11
C GLN A 582 -16.70 -0.71 -15.86
N MET A 583 -17.24 -0.34 -14.69
CA MET A 583 -18.61 -0.63 -14.27
C MET A 583 -19.26 0.67 -13.77
N ASN A 584 -20.53 0.89 -14.12
CA ASN A 584 -21.28 2.04 -13.61
C ASN A 584 -22.05 1.65 -12.33
N ALA A 585 -21.72 2.26 -11.20
CA ALA A 585 -22.46 2.13 -9.94
C ALA A 585 -23.22 3.44 -9.62
N GLU A 586 -24.14 3.41 -8.65
CA GLU A 586 -24.94 4.59 -8.27
C GLU A 586 -24.09 5.78 -7.77
N ASP A 587 -22.90 5.53 -7.23
CA ASP A 587 -21.96 6.56 -6.74
C ASP A 587 -20.85 6.92 -7.75
N GLY A 588 -20.80 6.27 -8.91
CA GLY A 588 -19.89 6.61 -10.01
C GLY A 588 -19.29 5.41 -10.77
N VAL A 589 -18.29 5.70 -11.60
CA VAL A 589 -17.56 4.66 -12.36
C VAL A 589 -16.56 3.94 -11.44
N LYS A 590 -16.68 2.62 -11.37
CA LYS A 590 -15.75 1.71 -10.69
C LYS A 590 -14.86 0.98 -11.70
N ASN A 591 -13.69 0.53 -11.26
CA ASN A 591 -12.71 -0.13 -12.13
C ASN A 591 -12.29 -1.51 -11.61
N LEU A 592 -12.04 -2.42 -12.54
CA LEU A 592 -11.46 -3.74 -12.30
C LEU A 592 -10.22 -3.90 -13.21
N TYR A 593 -9.09 -4.29 -12.61
CA TYR A 593 -7.79 -4.43 -13.26
C TYR A 593 -7.27 -5.86 -13.17
N ILE A 594 -6.98 -6.49 -14.31
CA ILE A 594 -6.48 -7.87 -14.38
C ILE A 594 -5.07 -7.88 -14.96
N PHE A 595 -4.10 -8.27 -14.14
CA PHE A 595 -2.69 -8.44 -14.52
C PHE A 595 -2.39 -9.91 -14.86
N ASN A 596 -1.41 -10.13 -15.74
CA ASN A 596 -0.88 -11.46 -16.04
C ASN A 596 0.65 -11.41 -16.22
N GLY A 597 1.33 -12.53 -15.93
CA GLY A 597 2.79 -12.64 -16.02
C GLY A 597 3.27 -14.08 -15.80
N MET A 598 4.39 -14.45 -16.41
CA MET A 598 5.02 -15.77 -16.23
C MET A 598 6.22 -15.71 -15.28
N ARG A 599 6.43 -16.77 -14.49
CA ARG A 599 7.63 -16.94 -13.67
C ARG A 599 8.89 -17.02 -14.54
N SER A 600 9.82 -16.08 -14.36
CA SER A 600 11.11 -16.06 -15.07
C SER A 600 12.11 -17.07 -14.52
N THR A 601 12.14 -18.28 -15.10
CA THR A 601 13.17 -19.30 -14.85
C THR A 601 14.34 -19.19 -15.84
N ARG A 602 15.49 -19.79 -15.52
CA ARG A 602 16.70 -19.75 -16.37
C ARG A 602 16.45 -20.31 -17.79
N ARG A 603 15.54 -21.28 -17.93
CA ARG A 603 15.13 -21.88 -19.22
C ARG A 603 14.48 -20.83 -20.13
N TYR A 604 13.39 -20.21 -19.70
CA TYR A 604 12.66 -19.23 -20.52
C TYR A 604 13.38 -17.88 -20.68
N MET A 605 14.28 -17.52 -19.75
CA MET A 605 15.20 -16.41 -19.96
C MET A 605 16.23 -16.72 -21.07
N GLY A 606 16.69 -17.97 -21.18
CA GLY A 606 17.56 -18.42 -22.28
C GLY A 606 16.86 -18.36 -23.64
N TYR A 607 15.59 -18.78 -23.71
CA TYR A 607 14.75 -18.65 -24.91
C TYR A 607 14.35 -17.20 -25.27
N GLY A 608 14.67 -16.20 -24.42
CA GLY A 608 14.35 -14.80 -24.69
C GLY A 608 12.86 -14.44 -24.61
N PHE A 609 12.01 -15.24 -23.93
CA PHE A 609 10.55 -15.06 -23.90
C PHE A 609 10.09 -13.68 -23.39
N PHE A 610 10.86 -13.05 -22.48
CA PHE A 610 10.40 -11.90 -21.71
C PHE A 610 10.65 -10.56 -22.41
N ALA A 611 9.61 -9.73 -22.48
CA ALA A 611 9.65 -8.40 -23.07
C ALA A 611 10.69 -7.48 -22.39
N LYS A 612 11.22 -6.52 -23.16
CA LYS A 612 12.14 -5.46 -22.69
C LYS A 612 11.61 -4.08 -23.12
N LYS A 613 12.24 -2.99 -22.67
CA LYS A 613 11.83 -1.61 -22.99
C LYS A 613 11.61 -1.40 -24.50
N ASP A 614 12.42 -2.09 -25.30
CA ASP A 614 12.60 -1.98 -26.74
C ASP A 614 12.34 -3.29 -27.50
N LYS A 615 11.89 -4.38 -26.82
CA LYS A 615 11.76 -5.72 -27.45
C LYS A 615 10.46 -6.44 -27.08
N PRO A 616 9.83 -7.12 -28.06
CA PRO A 616 8.60 -7.88 -27.85
C PRO A 616 8.80 -9.08 -26.93
N GLY A 617 7.69 -9.55 -26.35
CA GLY A 617 7.63 -10.77 -25.56
C GLY A 617 6.51 -10.71 -24.51
N ILE A 618 6.60 -11.59 -23.52
CA ILE A 618 5.64 -11.72 -22.43
C ILE A 618 6.09 -11.01 -21.13
N ALA A 619 5.13 -10.70 -20.27
CA ALA A 619 5.37 -10.16 -18.94
C ALA A 619 5.98 -11.20 -17.99
N SER A 620 6.87 -10.74 -17.12
CA SER A 620 7.45 -11.53 -16.04
C SER A 620 6.75 -11.22 -14.71
N THR A 621 6.46 -12.23 -13.89
CA THR A 621 6.05 -12.06 -12.47
C THR A 621 7.19 -11.57 -11.57
N SER A 622 8.15 -10.79 -12.09
CA SER A 622 9.27 -10.25 -11.31
C SER A 622 8.71 -9.42 -10.15
N PHE A 623 8.70 -9.98 -8.95
CA PHE A 623 7.82 -9.53 -7.87
C PHE A 623 8.06 -8.07 -7.49
N LYS A 624 9.33 -7.64 -7.40
CA LYS A 624 9.70 -6.23 -7.15
C LYS A 624 9.24 -5.25 -8.23
N ALA A 625 8.85 -5.72 -9.42
CA ALA A 625 8.26 -4.92 -10.48
C ALA A 625 6.73 -5.05 -10.53
N MET A 626 6.19 -6.28 -10.49
CA MET A 626 4.75 -6.54 -10.46
C MET A 626 4.09 -5.88 -9.24
N SER A 627 4.67 -6.04 -8.03
CA SER A 627 4.19 -5.37 -6.82
C SER A 627 4.22 -3.85 -6.94
N ARG A 628 5.21 -3.24 -7.61
CA ARG A 628 5.21 -1.79 -7.88
C ARG A 628 4.10 -1.38 -8.84
N GLU A 629 3.74 -2.23 -9.79
CA GLU A 629 2.70 -1.96 -10.78
C GLU A 629 1.30 -2.11 -10.18
N ILE A 630 1.09 -3.10 -9.31
CA ILE A 630 -0.09 -3.26 -8.44
C ILE A 630 -0.21 -2.06 -7.50
N GLN A 631 0.83 -1.74 -6.71
CA GLN A 631 0.88 -0.57 -5.83
C GLN A 631 0.57 0.72 -6.60
N LYS A 632 1.14 0.91 -7.79
CA LYS A 632 0.89 2.07 -8.66
C LYS A 632 -0.52 2.12 -9.25
N VAL A 633 -1.29 1.01 -9.24
CA VAL A 633 -2.72 1.02 -9.54
C VAL A 633 -3.53 1.26 -8.26
N LYS A 634 -3.33 0.49 -7.19
CA LYS A 634 -4.09 0.65 -5.93
C LYS A 634 -3.84 1.99 -5.23
N SER A 635 -2.69 2.63 -5.46
CA SER A 635 -2.47 4.02 -5.02
C SER A 635 -3.13 5.05 -5.94
N ALA A 636 -3.39 4.74 -7.20
CA ALA A 636 -4.06 5.64 -8.15
C ALA A 636 -5.59 5.53 -8.10
N ASP A 637 -6.09 4.33 -7.83
CA ASP A 637 -7.48 3.97 -7.61
C ASP A 637 -7.56 3.00 -6.41
N PRO A 638 -7.77 3.52 -5.17
CA PRO A 638 -7.85 2.70 -3.95
C PRO A 638 -9.05 1.75 -3.94
N ASP A 639 -10.16 2.17 -4.55
CA ASP A 639 -11.42 1.43 -4.60
C ASP A 639 -11.44 0.42 -5.76
N GLY A 640 -10.57 0.59 -6.74
CA GLY A 640 -10.41 -0.31 -7.89
C GLY A 640 -9.99 -1.71 -7.47
N ILE A 641 -10.70 -2.72 -7.98
CA ILE A 641 -10.41 -4.14 -7.71
C ILE A 641 -9.25 -4.58 -8.59
N ILE A 642 -8.28 -5.30 -8.03
CA ILE A 642 -7.11 -5.81 -8.74
C ILE A 642 -7.04 -7.33 -8.62
N ILE A 643 -6.98 -8.00 -9.76
CA ILE A 643 -6.78 -9.45 -9.89
C ILE A 643 -5.45 -9.68 -10.57
N VAL A 644 -4.72 -10.71 -10.13
CA VAL A 644 -3.47 -11.11 -10.78
C VAL A 644 -3.53 -12.59 -11.15
N CYS A 645 -3.27 -12.88 -12.42
CA CYS A 645 -3.23 -14.22 -12.97
C CYS A 645 -1.79 -14.62 -13.28
N PRO A 646 -0.98 -15.06 -12.28
CA PRO A 646 0.39 -15.47 -12.51
C PRO A 646 0.47 -16.90 -13.08
N HIS A 647 1.46 -17.15 -13.93
CA HIS A 647 1.72 -18.47 -14.50
C HIS A 647 2.99 -19.07 -13.91
N TRP A 648 2.84 -20.23 -13.27
CA TRP A 648 3.95 -20.98 -12.70
C TRP A 648 4.69 -21.80 -13.78
N GLN A 649 5.88 -22.28 -13.42
CA GLN A 649 6.79 -22.97 -14.34
C GLN A 649 7.59 -24.05 -13.62
N GLY A 650 7.63 -25.26 -14.20
CA GLY A 650 8.37 -26.39 -13.65
C GLY A 650 7.72 -27.05 -12.44
N ILE A 651 6.40 -26.89 -12.29
CA ILE A 651 5.57 -27.59 -11.29
C ILE A 651 4.45 -28.40 -11.96
N ASP A 652 4.67 -28.84 -13.22
CA ASP A 652 3.68 -29.60 -13.98
C ASP A 652 3.19 -30.80 -13.16
N TYR A 653 1.87 -30.89 -12.96
CA TYR A 653 1.19 -31.94 -12.22
C TYR A 653 1.70 -32.12 -10.78
N GLN A 654 2.08 -31.03 -10.11
CA GLN A 654 2.57 -30.99 -8.73
C GLN A 654 1.87 -29.88 -7.93
N ASP A 655 1.90 -29.98 -6.61
CA ASP A 655 1.39 -28.93 -5.73
C ASP A 655 2.30 -27.68 -5.72
N THR A 656 1.70 -26.51 -5.55
CA THR A 656 2.35 -25.21 -5.57
C THR A 656 3.20 -25.05 -4.32
N SER A 657 4.52 -25.22 -4.44
CA SER A 657 5.45 -25.19 -3.30
C SER A 657 5.40 -23.88 -2.51
N GLU A 658 5.77 -23.90 -1.23
CA GLU A 658 5.60 -22.76 -0.30
C GLU A 658 6.14 -21.43 -0.85
N LYS A 659 7.25 -21.46 -1.60
CA LYS A 659 7.81 -20.27 -2.26
C LYS A 659 6.88 -19.60 -3.27
N HIS A 660 6.06 -20.39 -3.99
CA HIS A 660 5.01 -19.85 -4.86
C HIS A 660 3.79 -19.38 -4.04
N ARG A 661 3.52 -19.98 -2.88
CA ARG A 661 2.47 -19.52 -1.94
C ARG A 661 2.84 -18.17 -1.33
N GLU A 662 4.08 -18.02 -0.84
CA GLU A 662 4.70 -16.76 -0.44
C GLU A 662 4.62 -15.70 -1.54
N TRP A 663 4.90 -16.05 -2.79
CA TRP A 663 4.76 -15.14 -3.93
C TRP A 663 3.31 -14.72 -4.22
N SER A 664 2.34 -15.61 -4.01
CA SER A 664 0.92 -15.30 -4.14
C SER A 664 0.45 -14.36 -3.02
N ARG A 665 0.90 -14.60 -1.79
CA ARG A 665 0.67 -13.70 -0.64
C ARG A 665 1.30 -12.32 -0.88
N ALA A 666 2.55 -12.28 -1.37
CA ALA A 666 3.27 -11.04 -1.70
C ALA A 666 2.63 -10.20 -2.83
N ILE A 667 1.79 -10.82 -3.66
CA ILE A 667 0.95 -10.12 -4.64
C ILE A 667 -0.23 -9.43 -3.93
N ILE A 668 -0.92 -10.11 -3.01
CA ILE A 668 -1.96 -9.50 -2.15
C ILE A 668 -1.36 -8.41 -1.24
N ASP A 669 -0.19 -8.65 -0.62
CA ASP A 669 0.54 -7.66 0.19
C ASP A 669 0.95 -6.41 -0.61
N ALA A 670 0.92 -6.46 -1.94
CA ALA A 670 1.15 -5.31 -2.81
C ALA A 670 -0.13 -4.50 -3.11
N GLY A 671 -1.29 -4.93 -2.62
CA GLY A 671 -2.59 -4.29 -2.88
C GLY A 671 -3.41 -4.96 -3.99
N ALA A 672 -3.12 -6.22 -4.34
CA ALA A 672 -4.05 -7.01 -5.14
C ALA A 672 -5.15 -7.59 -4.26
N ASP A 673 -6.38 -7.62 -4.77
CA ASP A 673 -7.53 -8.14 -4.05
C ASP A 673 -7.66 -9.66 -4.22
N HIS A 674 -7.43 -10.20 -5.41
CA HIS A 674 -7.49 -11.66 -5.67
C HIS A 674 -6.32 -12.15 -6.55
N VAL A 675 -6.00 -13.46 -6.46
CA VAL A 675 -5.00 -14.14 -7.31
C VAL A 675 -5.59 -15.40 -7.92
N VAL A 676 -5.45 -15.58 -9.23
CA VAL A 676 -5.98 -16.73 -9.99
C VAL A 676 -4.85 -17.35 -10.82
N ALA A 677 -4.09 -18.26 -10.21
CA ALA A 677 -2.82 -18.74 -10.81
C ALA A 677 -2.99 -19.95 -11.76
N HIS A 678 -2.01 -20.12 -12.65
CA HIS A 678 -2.05 -21.02 -13.81
C HIS A 678 -0.75 -21.86 -13.94
N GLY A 679 -0.75 -22.89 -14.80
CA GLY A 679 0.48 -23.58 -15.21
C GLY A 679 1.03 -24.67 -14.31
N SER A 680 0.23 -25.25 -13.40
CA SER A 680 0.51 -26.59 -12.85
C SER A 680 -0.27 -27.69 -13.60
N HIS A 681 -1.19 -27.32 -14.49
CA HIS A 681 -2.16 -28.20 -15.15
C HIS A 681 -3.12 -28.98 -14.23
N LYS A 682 -3.19 -28.65 -12.93
CA LYS A 682 -4.21 -29.14 -11.99
C LYS A 682 -4.71 -28.05 -11.03
N ALA A 683 -5.82 -28.33 -10.37
CA ALA A 683 -6.25 -27.61 -9.16
C ALA A 683 -5.22 -27.76 -8.02
N ASP A 684 -5.03 -26.70 -7.24
CA ASP A 684 -4.30 -26.73 -5.97
C ASP A 684 -4.98 -25.80 -4.95
N ALA A 685 -4.56 -25.90 -3.69
CA ALA A 685 -5.15 -25.24 -2.53
C ALA A 685 -5.57 -23.78 -2.75
N VAL A 686 -6.76 -23.44 -2.23
CA VAL A 686 -7.33 -22.10 -2.26
C VAL A 686 -7.09 -21.41 -0.92
N GLU A 687 -6.37 -20.28 -0.94
CA GLU A 687 -5.94 -19.55 0.26
C GLU A 687 -6.66 -18.20 0.38
N THR A 688 -7.53 -18.04 1.39
CA THR A 688 -8.00 -16.72 1.82
C THR A 688 -6.90 -16.01 2.62
N TYR A 689 -6.26 -14.97 2.07
CA TYR A 689 -5.18 -14.20 2.69
C TYR A 689 -5.50 -12.70 2.67
N ARG A 690 -5.45 -12.03 3.83
CA ARG A 690 -5.88 -10.62 4.03
C ARG A 690 -7.29 -10.30 3.46
N GLY A 691 -8.20 -11.28 3.47
CA GLY A 691 -9.55 -11.17 2.87
C GLY A 691 -9.60 -11.50 1.38
N GLY A 692 -8.49 -11.34 0.66
CA GLY A 692 -8.34 -11.77 -0.72
C GLY A 692 -8.32 -13.28 -0.90
N LYS A 693 -8.86 -13.80 -2.01
CA LYS A 693 -8.79 -15.22 -2.38
C LYS A 693 -7.65 -15.46 -3.36
N ILE A 694 -6.83 -16.45 -3.04
CA ILE A 694 -5.71 -16.93 -3.87
C ILE A 694 -6.02 -18.36 -4.32
N PHE A 695 -6.18 -18.58 -5.61
CA PHE A 695 -6.16 -19.92 -6.20
C PHE A 695 -4.70 -20.21 -6.59
N HIS A 696 -4.01 -21.09 -5.86
CA HIS A 696 -2.59 -21.35 -6.11
C HIS A 696 -2.31 -22.04 -7.45
N SER A 697 -3.30 -22.77 -7.97
CA SER A 697 -3.42 -23.10 -9.39
C SER A 697 -4.88 -23.46 -9.69
N ILE A 698 -5.44 -22.98 -10.80
CA ILE A 698 -6.74 -23.43 -11.31
C ILE A 698 -6.63 -24.59 -12.30
N GLY A 699 -5.45 -24.85 -12.87
CA GLY A 699 -5.20 -25.99 -13.75
C GLY A 699 -5.64 -25.76 -15.19
N ASN A 700 -6.08 -26.84 -15.86
CA ASN A 700 -6.57 -26.80 -17.24
C ASN A 700 -8.05 -26.41 -17.30
N PHE A 701 -8.52 -25.90 -18.43
CA PHE A 701 -9.95 -25.82 -18.75
C PHE A 701 -10.31 -26.85 -19.82
N VAL A 702 -10.04 -26.50 -21.09
CA VAL A 702 -10.07 -27.42 -22.22
C VAL A 702 -8.71 -27.36 -22.91
N PHE A 703 -7.82 -28.25 -22.48
CA PHE A 703 -6.46 -28.37 -23.01
C PHE A 703 -6.26 -29.78 -23.57
N ASN A 704 -6.43 -29.92 -24.88
CA ASN A 704 -6.52 -31.22 -25.58
C ASN A 704 -5.20 -31.98 -25.75
N SER A 705 -4.31 -31.90 -24.74
CA SER A 705 -3.26 -32.89 -24.56
C SER A 705 -3.84 -34.17 -23.91
N PRO A 706 -3.23 -35.35 -24.10
CA PRO A 706 -3.65 -36.57 -23.41
C PRO A 706 -3.45 -36.61 -21.89
N GLY A 707 -3.09 -35.49 -21.24
CA GLY A 707 -2.84 -35.40 -19.79
C GLY A 707 -1.61 -36.19 -19.29
N ARG A 708 -1.10 -35.84 -18.11
CA ARG A 708 -0.04 -36.62 -17.41
C ARG A 708 -0.43 -37.12 -16.01
N TYR A 709 -1.63 -36.78 -15.52
CA TYR A 709 -2.20 -37.09 -14.20
C TYR A 709 -1.79 -38.45 -13.62
N LYS A 710 -2.28 -39.57 -14.17
CA LYS A 710 -1.94 -40.94 -13.70
C LYS A 710 -0.44 -41.27 -13.73
N ALA A 711 0.33 -40.69 -14.65
CA ALA A 711 1.78 -40.88 -14.74
C ALA A 711 2.59 -39.97 -13.80
N LYS A 712 1.94 -38.98 -13.17
CA LYS A 712 2.51 -38.05 -12.19
C LYS A 712 1.91 -38.21 -10.78
N GLN A 713 0.97 -39.15 -10.61
CA GLN A 713 0.20 -39.35 -9.37
C GLN A 713 -0.57 -38.09 -8.94
N ALA A 714 -1.04 -37.31 -9.91
CA ALA A 714 -1.80 -36.08 -9.70
C ALA A 714 -3.30 -36.29 -9.93
N GLU A 715 -4.11 -35.58 -9.15
CA GLU A 715 -5.57 -35.53 -9.26
C GLU A 715 -6.06 -35.00 -10.62
N PRO A 716 -7.10 -35.59 -11.22
CA PRO A 716 -7.57 -35.28 -12.58
C PRO A 716 -8.43 -34.01 -12.66
N TYR A 717 -8.26 -33.07 -11.73
CA TYR A 717 -9.21 -32.00 -11.46
C TYR A 717 -8.61 -30.60 -11.68
N SER A 718 -9.46 -29.66 -12.07
CA SER A 718 -9.17 -28.24 -12.26
C SER A 718 -10.35 -27.38 -11.77
N PHE A 719 -10.19 -26.05 -11.75
CA PHE A 719 -11.22 -25.09 -11.34
C PHE A 719 -11.60 -24.13 -12.48
N VAL A 720 -12.89 -23.80 -12.56
CA VAL A 720 -13.39 -22.57 -13.20
C VAL A 720 -13.73 -21.60 -12.08
N VAL A 721 -13.29 -20.34 -12.16
CA VAL A 721 -13.40 -19.36 -11.06
C VAL A 721 -14.23 -18.16 -11.50
N SER A 722 -15.38 -17.93 -10.86
CA SER A 722 -16.26 -16.80 -11.18
C SER A 722 -16.25 -15.76 -10.06
N LEU A 723 -15.96 -14.51 -10.42
CA LEU A 723 -16.06 -13.33 -9.58
C LEU A 723 -17.34 -12.57 -9.93
N THR A 724 -18.17 -12.28 -8.94
CA THR A 724 -19.28 -11.32 -9.04
C THR A 724 -18.97 -10.09 -8.18
N VAL A 725 -19.16 -8.89 -8.73
CA VAL A 725 -19.00 -7.60 -8.04
C VAL A 725 -20.35 -6.87 -8.05
N ASP A 726 -20.85 -6.46 -6.88
CA ASP A 726 -22.11 -5.70 -6.77
C ASP A 726 -21.93 -4.17 -6.90
N GLU A 727 -23.07 -3.45 -6.98
CA GLU A 727 -23.13 -1.98 -6.99
C GLU A 727 -22.42 -1.31 -5.78
N MET A 728 -22.15 -2.06 -4.69
CA MET A 728 -21.49 -1.59 -3.47
C MET A 728 -20.02 -2.05 -3.35
N LEU A 729 -19.38 -2.43 -4.46
CA LEU A 729 -18.00 -2.94 -4.52
C LEU A 729 -17.74 -4.24 -3.74
N ARG A 730 -18.78 -4.99 -3.36
CA ARG A 730 -18.59 -6.28 -2.69
C ARG A 730 -18.26 -7.33 -3.74
N SER A 731 -17.00 -7.75 -3.77
CA SER A 731 -16.56 -8.91 -4.53
C SER A 731 -16.95 -10.20 -3.80
N SER A 732 -17.58 -11.12 -4.51
CA SER A 732 -17.70 -12.52 -4.10
C SER A 732 -17.14 -13.41 -5.19
N ILE A 733 -16.23 -14.32 -4.82
CA ILE A 733 -15.51 -15.16 -5.78
C ILE A 733 -15.66 -16.63 -5.40
N ARG A 734 -16.13 -17.42 -6.37
CA ARG A 734 -16.52 -18.83 -6.25
C ARG A 734 -15.73 -19.67 -7.26
N SER A 735 -15.77 -20.99 -7.11
CA SER A 735 -15.06 -21.89 -8.02
C SER A 735 -15.72 -23.26 -8.13
N GLU A 736 -15.97 -23.70 -9.36
CA GLU A 736 -16.52 -25.02 -9.65
C GLU A 736 -15.42 -26.00 -10.08
N LYS A 737 -15.52 -27.26 -9.60
CA LYS A 737 -14.53 -28.32 -9.83
C LYS A 737 -14.89 -29.07 -11.12
N ILE A 738 -13.94 -29.14 -12.05
CA ILE A 738 -14.09 -29.81 -13.36
C ILE A 738 -13.09 -30.97 -13.52
N CYS A 739 -13.48 -32.01 -14.27
CA CYS A 739 -12.62 -33.17 -14.56
C CYS A 739 -11.88 -33.00 -15.89
N THR A 740 -10.55 -32.96 -15.84
CA THR A 740 -9.65 -32.54 -16.94
C THR A 740 -8.59 -33.57 -17.34
N ASP A 741 -8.64 -34.80 -16.84
CA ASP A 741 -7.86 -35.92 -17.43
C ASP A 741 -8.56 -36.48 -18.66
N ASN A 742 -8.13 -36.04 -19.84
CA ASN A 742 -8.64 -36.50 -21.13
C ASN A 742 -8.57 -38.03 -21.34
N LYS A 743 -7.77 -38.77 -20.57
CA LYS A 743 -7.79 -40.25 -20.55
C LYS A 743 -8.92 -40.86 -19.71
N ARG A 744 -9.44 -40.13 -18.70
CA ARG A 744 -10.65 -40.49 -17.94
C ARG A 744 -11.90 -40.03 -18.71
N THR A 745 -11.87 -38.84 -19.31
CA THR A 745 -13.07 -38.21 -19.87
C THR A 745 -13.34 -38.49 -21.36
N GLY A 746 -12.37 -39.02 -22.11
CA GLY A 746 -12.51 -39.17 -23.57
C GLY A 746 -12.50 -37.82 -24.31
N PHE A 747 -11.68 -36.88 -23.82
CA PHE A 747 -11.64 -35.48 -24.27
C PHE A 747 -13.01 -34.79 -24.18
N LYS A 748 -13.66 -34.88 -23.01
CA LYS A 748 -14.90 -34.17 -22.69
C LYS A 748 -14.82 -33.63 -21.26
N THR A 749 -14.34 -32.40 -21.08
CA THR A 749 -14.32 -31.78 -19.74
C THR A 749 -15.76 -31.64 -19.24
N TYR A 750 -16.00 -32.01 -17.97
CA TYR A 750 -17.31 -31.92 -17.32
C TYR A 750 -17.20 -31.43 -15.86
N VAL A 751 -18.31 -30.90 -15.32
CA VAL A 751 -18.46 -30.49 -13.90
C VAL A 751 -18.58 -31.72 -12.99
N VAL A 752 -17.96 -31.69 -11.80
CA VAL A 752 -17.90 -32.87 -10.90
C VAL A 752 -19.12 -32.94 -9.97
N ASP A 753 -20.13 -33.68 -10.44
CA ASP A 753 -21.37 -34.00 -9.74
C ASP A 753 -21.14 -34.91 -8.51
N GLU A 754 -22.15 -34.98 -7.63
CA GLU A 754 -22.10 -35.76 -6.37
C GLU A 754 -21.88 -37.26 -6.58
N VAL A 755 -22.33 -37.82 -7.71
CA VAL A 755 -22.17 -39.25 -8.02
C VAL A 755 -20.71 -39.60 -8.33
N ASP A 756 -19.94 -38.70 -8.93
CA ASP A 756 -18.50 -38.92 -9.14
C ASP A 756 -17.74 -38.89 -7.80
N ARG A 757 -18.18 -38.06 -6.83
CA ARG A 757 -17.64 -38.05 -5.45
C ARG A 757 -17.87 -39.39 -4.73
N SER A 758 -19.01 -40.04 -4.98
CA SER A 758 -19.32 -41.36 -4.38
C SER A 758 -18.52 -42.54 -4.96
N ASN A 759 -17.89 -42.37 -6.13
CA ASN A 759 -17.00 -43.37 -6.75
C ASN A 759 -15.52 -43.12 -6.45
N GLU A 760 -15.19 -42.11 -5.66
CA GLU A 760 -13.84 -41.91 -5.17
C GLU A 760 -13.50 -43.05 -4.20
N ALA A 761 -12.43 -43.80 -4.49
CA ALA A 761 -11.80 -44.62 -3.46
C ALA A 761 -11.49 -43.65 -2.31
N PRO A 762 -11.91 -43.96 -1.05
CA PRO A 762 -12.04 -42.98 0.02
C PRO A 762 -10.77 -42.16 0.07
N GLU A 763 -10.92 -40.83 -0.07
CA GLU A 763 -9.78 -39.96 -0.33
C GLU A 763 -8.67 -40.30 0.66
N LYS A 764 -7.43 -40.26 0.19
CA LYS A 764 -6.35 -39.91 1.12
C LYS A 764 -6.46 -38.43 1.42
N GLU A 765 -7.52 -38.09 2.17
CA GLU A 765 -7.32 -37.46 3.47
C GLU A 765 -5.98 -37.94 4.01
N LYS A 766 -4.97 -37.09 3.84
CA LYS A 766 -3.88 -37.05 4.79
C LYS A 766 -4.56 -36.63 6.06
N SER A 767 -4.93 -37.62 6.88
CA SER A 767 -5.53 -37.41 8.18
C SER A 767 -4.56 -36.57 9.00
N PHE A 768 -4.74 -35.26 8.97
CA PHE A 768 -4.03 -34.36 9.86
C PHE A 768 -4.62 -34.68 11.25
N SER A 769 -3.81 -35.28 12.11
CA SER A 769 -4.17 -36.20 13.22
C SER A 769 -5.31 -35.84 14.19
N GLY A 770 -5.26 -34.63 14.76
CA GLY A 770 -6.25 -34.17 15.77
C GLY A 770 -6.01 -32.70 16.16
N MET A 771 -6.98 -31.81 16.41
CA MET A 771 -6.73 -30.41 16.87
C MET A 771 -7.36 -30.12 18.23
N ASP A 772 -6.55 -29.64 19.18
CA ASP A 772 -7.02 -29.19 20.50
C ASP A 772 -6.55 -27.75 20.81
N TYR A 773 -7.32 -26.72 20.41
CA TYR A 773 -7.41 -25.46 21.19
C TYR A 773 -8.63 -24.56 20.86
N CYS A 774 -9.84 -24.93 21.36
CA CYS A 774 -10.92 -23.94 21.66
C CYS A 774 -11.96 -24.45 22.68
N LEU A 775 -11.64 -25.49 23.47
CA LEU A 775 -12.64 -26.36 24.09
C LEU A 775 -13.15 -25.96 25.50
N GLN A 776 -12.55 -24.97 26.19
CA GLN A 776 -12.85 -24.76 27.62
C GLN A 776 -12.93 -23.32 28.15
N LYS A 777 -12.73 -22.29 27.31
CA LYS A 777 -12.75 -20.88 27.76
C LYS A 777 -13.58 -19.99 26.82
N MET A 778 -14.90 -20.07 26.97
CA MET A 778 -15.88 -19.00 26.66
C MET A 778 -16.97 -19.03 27.73
N ARG A 779 -16.66 -18.57 28.95
CA ARG A 779 -17.55 -18.61 30.12
C ARG A 779 -18.59 -17.47 30.16
N ASN A 780 -19.29 -17.29 29.04
CA ASN A 780 -20.53 -16.51 29.04
C ASN A 780 -21.48 -17.07 27.97
N GLY A 781 -22.46 -17.87 28.37
CA GLY A 781 -23.49 -18.44 27.47
C GLY A 781 -23.19 -19.78 26.80
N ASN A 782 -21.98 -20.35 26.97
CA ASN A 782 -21.57 -21.68 26.47
C ASN A 782 -21.71 -21.89 24.95
N ALA A 783 -20.97 -21.12 24.14
CA ALA A 783 -20.82 -21.38 22.71
C ALA A 783 -19.44 -22.00 22.37
N LEU A 784 -19.41 -22.98 21.47
CA LEU A 784 -18.20 -23.60 20.93
C LEU A 784 -17.97 -23.14 19.48
N VAL A 785 -16.84 -22.49 19.20
CA VAL A 785 -16.48 -22.09 17.83
C VAL A 785 -15.74 -23.24 17.15
N VAL A 786 -16.29 -23.74 16.04
CA VAL A 786 -15.62 -24.67 15.13
C VAL A 786 -14.54 -23.89 14.39
N VAL A 787 -13.30 -24.30 14.56
CA VAL A 787 -12.12 -23.65 13.98
C VAL A 787 -11.89 -24.25 12.59
N ASP A 788 -12.51 -23.62 11.60
CA ASP A 788 -12.46 -23.99 10.18
C ASP A 788 -11.23 -23.40 9.44
N ASP A 789 -11.15 -23.66 8.14
CA ASP A 789 -10.04 -23.25 7.27
C ASP A 789 -9.85 -21.74 7.10
N ASN A 790 -10.73 -20.89 7.61
CA ASN A 790 -10.45 -19.45 7.70
C ASN A 790 -9.38 -19.13 8.76
N TRP A 791 -9.13 -20.01 9.74
CA TRP A 791 -8.09 -19.83 10.76
C TRP A 791 -6.70 -20.32 10.31
N SER A 792 -6.62 -21.22 9.31
CA SER A 792 -5.40 -22.00 9.02
C SER A 792 -4.22 -21.20 8.42
N LYS A 793 -4.40 -19.90 8.13
CA LYS A 793 -3.38 -19.01 7.53
C LYS A 793 -2.59 -18.13 8.52
N GLY A 794 -2.60 -18.47 9.81
CA GLY A 794 -1.88 -17.73 10.87
C GLY A 794 -0.34 -17.87 10.94
N ARG A 795 0.29 -18.76 10.14
CA ARG A 795 1.51 -19.56 10.48
C ARG A 795 1.25 -20.53 11.65
N ARG A 796 1.94 -21.69 11.59
CA ARG A 796 1.90 -22.79 12.59
C ARG A 796 1.85 -22.29 14.03
N VAL A 797 0.82 -22.69 14.78
CA VAL A 797 0.84 -22.62 16.25
C VAL A 797 1.83 -23.68 16.73
N HIS A 798 2.86 -23.28 17.48
CA HIS A 798 3.89 -24.20 17.99
C HIS A 798 3.47 -24.90 19.29
N SER A 799 2.26 -25.45 19.28
CA SER A 799 1.76 -26.53 20.14
C SER A 799 1.19 -27.57 19.20
N GLY A 800 1.60 -28.83 19.32
CA GLY A 800 1.24 -29.87 18.34
C GLY A 800 -0.27 -30.14 18.29
N GLN A 801 -0.66 -30.97 17.30
CA GLN A 801 -2.03 -31.43 17.03
C GLN A 801 -2.87 -30.44 16.16
N HIS A 802 -3.01 -30.75 14.85
CA HIS A 802 -4.17 -30.46 13.96
C HIS A 802 -4.67 -31.80 13.35
N GLY A 803 -5.92 -32.18 13.01
CA GLY A 803 -7.34 -31.72 13.13
C GLY A 803 -8.30 -32.92 13.47
N LYS A 804 -9.40 -32.72 14.20
CA LYS A 804 -10.24 -33.82 14.80
C LYS A 804 -11.52 -34.13 14.01
N ASP A 805 -12.03 -35.35 14.17
CA ASP A 805 -13.37 -35.78 13.73
C ASP A 805 -14.45 -34.89 14.37
N ASP A 806 -15.47 -34.51 13.58
CA ASP A 806 -16.63 -33.76 14.04
C ASP A 806 -17.34 -34.51 15.18
N HIS A 807 -17.39 -35.84 15.17
CA HIS A 807 -17.92 -36.62 16.30
C HIS A 807 -17.09 -36.43 17.60
N GLU A 808 -15.77 -36.22 17.56
CA GLU A 808 -15.00 -35.90 18.78
C GLU A 808 -15.28 -34.45 19.25
N ILE A 809 -15.51 -33.53 18.31
CA ILE A 809 -15.93 -32.14 18.62
C ILE A 809 -17.30 -32.16 19.32
N ILE A 810 -18.25 -32.96 18.81
CA ILE A 810 -19.61 -33.11 19.34
C ILE A 810 -19.61 -33.84 20.69
N GLU A 811 -18.87 -34.95 20.83
CA GLU A 811 -18.65 -35.64 22.11
C GLU A 811 -18.11 -34.67 23.17
N LYS A 812 -17.11 -33.86 22.82
CA LYS A 812 -16.53 -32.86 23.73
C LYS A 812 -17.50 -31.72 24.03
N ALA A 813 -18.31 -31.28 23.06
CA ALA A 813 -19.36 -30.28 23.26
C ALA A 813 -20.41 -30.77 24.26
N LYS A 814 -20.86 -32.04 24.11
CA LYS A 814 -21.78 -32.73 25.02
C LYS A 814 -21.17 -32.90 26.42
N ARG A 815 -19.94 -33.41 26.52
CA ARG A 815 -19.19 -33.53 27.80
C ARG A 815 -18.95 -32.19 28.50
N SER A 816 -18.86 -31.09 27.75
CA SER A 816 -18.62 -29.74 28.28
C SER A 816 -19.90 -28.90 28.45
N ASN A 817 -21.08 -29.48 28.22
CA ASN A 817 -22.38 -28.82 28.33
C ASN A 817 -22.50 -27.51 27.51
N VAL A 818 -22.07 -27.59 26.24
CA VAL A 818 -22.19 -26.53 25.23
C VAL A 818 -23.65 -26.33 24.81
N ARG A 819 -24.07 -25.07 24.61
CA ARG A 819 -25.43 -24.67 24.24
C ARG A 819 -25.60 -24.23 22.78
N GLU A 820 -24.53 -23.77 22.13
CA GLU A 820 -24.51 -23.35 20.72
C GLU A 820 -23.15 -23.73 20.11
N ILE A 821 -23.14 -24.22 18.87
CA ILE A 821 -21.93 -24.45 18.07
C ILE A 821 -21.89 -23.40 16.95
N ILE A 822 -20.73 -22.82 16.66
CA ILE A 822 -20.59 -21.71 15.71
C ILE A 822 -19.59 -22.12 14.61
N ALA A 823 -20.03 -22.17 13.35
CA ALA A 823 -19.24 -22.73 12.24
C ALA A 823 -19.38 -21.90 10.94
N SER A 824 -18.38 -21.95 10.04
CA SER A 824 -18.48 -21.37 8.68
C SER A 824 -18.80 -22.38 7.58
N ARG A 825 -19.07 -23.63 7.95
CA ARG A 825 -19.53 -24.71 7.07
C ARG A 825 -20.68 -25.44 7.74
N GLU A 826 -21.42 -26.22 6.95
CA GLU A 826 -22.41 -27.17 7.46
C GLU A 826 -21.75 -28.15 8.46
N PHE A 827 -22.44 -28.38 9.57
CA PHE A 827 -21.96 -29.12 10.73
C PHE A 827 -23.18 -29.64 11.50
N ASP A 828 -23.32 -30.95 11.68
CA ASP A 828 -24.38 -31.51 12.54
C ASP A 828 -23.97 -31.35 14.01
N GLY A 829 -24.82 -30.74 14.83
CA GLY A 829 -24.59 -30.60 16.27
C GLY A 829 -25.06 -31.80 17.10
N GLU A 830 -25.65 -32.84 16.47
CA GLU A 830 -26.32 -33.98 17.08
C GLU A 830 -27.23 -33.57 18.26
N GLY A 831 -28.06 -32.54 18.05
CA GLY A 831 -28.99 -31.99 19.04
C GLY A 831 -28.50 -30.73 19.78
N ILE A 832 -27.24 -30.32 19.62
CA ILE A 832 -26.78 -28.98 20.04
C ILE A 832 -27.08 -27.97 18.90
N PRO A 833 -27.74 -26.83 19.17
CA PRO A 833 -27.99 -25.80 18.16
C PRO A 833 -26.71 -25.34 17.44
N VAL A 834 -26.77 -25.23 16.12
CA VAL A 834 -25.64 -24.78 15.28
C VAL A 834 -25.97 -23.44 14.62
N LYS A 835 -25.02 -22.52 14.66
CA LYS A 835 -25.10 -21.16 14.16
C LYS A 835 -24.05 -20.91 13.10
N TYR A 836 -24.51 -20.77 11.87
CA TYR A 836 -23.64 -20.51 10.75
C TYR A 836 -23.23 -19.03 10.67
N VAL A 837 -21.94 -18.78 10.45
CA VAL A 837 -21.34 -17.44 10.29
C VAL A 837 -20.35 -17.48 9.13
N GLU A 838 -20.35 -16.47 8.26
CA GLU A 838 -19.50 -16.45 7.04
C GLU A 838 -18.00 -16.63 7.34
N ASN A 839 -17.55 -16.19 8.51
CA ASN A 839 -16.17 -16.31 8.95
C ASN A 839 -16.09 -16.37 10.48
N THR A 840 -15.74 -17.54 11.03
CA THR A 840 -15.64 -17.77 12.48
C THR A 840 -14.51 -16.97 13.14
N LEU A 841 -13.42 -16.68 12.41
CA LEU A 841 -12.31 -15.86 12.88
C LEU A 841 -12.74 -14.39 13.06
N GLN A 842 -13.49 -13.83 12.09
CA GLN A 842 -14.03 -12.48 12.17
C GLN A 842 -15.08 -12.37 13.29
N TYR A 843 -16.00 -13.35 13.38
CA TYR A 843 -16.94 -13.47 14.50
C TYR A 843 -16.21 -13.39 15.86
N PHE A 844 -15.07 -14.08 15.99
CA PHE A 844 -14.28 -14.12 17.21
C PHE A 844 -13.61 -12.77 17.55
N LEU A 845 -13.07 -12.07 16.54
CA LEU A 845 -12.57 -10.70 16.71
C LEU A 845 -13.67 -9.74 17.19
N ASP A 846 -14.86 -9.84 16.61
CA ASP A 846 -15.98 -8.95 16.94
C ASP A 846 -16.68 -9.31 18.26
N ALA A 847 -16.69 -10.59 18.64
CA ALA A 847 -17.09 -11.05 19.97
C ALA A 847 -16.16 -10.46 21.05
N GLY A 848 -14.84 -10.53 20.85
CA GLY A 848 -13.84 -9.91 21.74
C GLY A 848 -14.05 -8.39 21.90
N LYS A 849 -14.22 -7.66 20.79
CA LYS A 849 -14.56 -6.21 20.81
C LYS A 849 -15.88 -5.94 21.55
N SER A 850 -16.90 -6.77 21.32
CA SER A 850 -18.24 -6.60 21.90
C SER A 850 -18.24 -6.83 23.41
N ALA A 851 -17.50 -7.84 23.88
CA ALA A 851 -17.31 -8.09 25.31
C ALA A 851 -16.47 -6.98 25.96
N ARG A 852 -15.34 -6.55 25.36
CA ARG A 852 -14.53 -5.43 25.88
C ARG A 852 -15.31 -4.14 26.07
N ARG A 853 -16.23 -3.80 25.15
CA ARG A 853 -17.12 -2.61 25.25
C ARG A 853 -18.17 -2.70 26.36
N LYS A 854 -18.52 -3.90 26.82
CA LYS A 854 -19.51 -4.11 27.91
C LYS A 854 -18.84 -4.23 29.28
N PHE A 855 -17.60 -4.70 29.31
CA PHE A 855 -16.82 -4.93 30.51
C PHE A 855 -16.54 -3.62 31.27
N LYS A 856 -16.95 -3.58 32.54
CA LYS A 856 -16.79 -2.43 33.44
C LYS A 856 -15.46 -2.46 34.22
N GLY A 857 -14.88 -3.65 34.38
CA GLY A 857 -13.57 -3.84 35.01
C GLY A 857 -12.43 -3.27 34.18
N LYS A 858 -11.22 -3.30 34.75
CA LYS A 858 -10.03 -2.66 34.20
C LYS A 858 -9.20 -3.61 33.34
N VAL A 859 -8.74 -3.14 32.18
CA VAL A 859 -7.95 -3.96 31.24
C VAL A 859 -6.51 -3.47 31.18
N LEU A 860 -5.55 -4.34 31.49
CA LEU A 860 -4.11 -4.06 31.43
C LEU A 860 -3.49 -4.80 30.25
N ALA A 861 -2.65 -4.14 29.46
CA ALA A 861 -2.03 -4.71 28.26
C ALA A 861 -0.50 -4.67 28.35
N VAL A 862 0.18 -5.79 28.08
CA VAL A 862 1.62 -5.96 28.27
C VAL A 862 2.29 -6.36 26.96
N THR A 863 3.21 -5.52 26.46
CA THR A 863 4.10 -5.84 25.33
C THR A 863 5.56 -5.58 25.68
N GLY A 864 6.45 -6.05 24.82
CA GLY A 864 7.90 -5.88 24.95
C GLY A 864 8.64 -6.98 24.20
N SER A 865 9.97 -6.85 24.09
CA SER A 865 10.79 -7.89 23.46
C SER A 865 10.97 -9.07 24.42
N ALA A 866 11.43 -8.82 25.65
CA ALA A 866 11.52 -9.80 26.74
C ALA A 866 10.54 -9.49 27.90
N GLY A 867 10.48 -10.31 28.95
CA GLY A 867 9.77 -10.03 30.22
C GLY A 867 8.24 -10.07 30.25
N LYS A 868 7.57 -10.02 29.09
CA LYS A 868 6.08 -9.98 28.97
C LYS A 868 5.35 -11.00 29.85
N SER A 869 5.54 -12.29 29.59
CA SER A 869 4.77 -13.38 30.24
C SER A 869 5.01 -13.42 31.74
N SER A 870 6.26 -13.19 32.17
CA SER A 870 6.65 -13.10 33.58
C SER A 870 5.99 -11.89 34.27
N THR A 871 5.92 -10.74 33.58
CA THR A 871 5.22 -9.54 34.07
C THR A 871 3.70 -9.79 34.19
N VAL A 872 3.09 -10.46 33.21
CA VAL A 872 1.67 -10.85 33.27
C VAL A 872 1.39 -11.80 34.44
N LEU A 873 2.28 -12.77 34.70
CA LEU A 873 2.19 -13.68 35.84
C LEU A 873 2.30 -12.92 37.18
N MET A 874 3.31 -12.07 37.35
CA MET A 874 3.51 -11.25 38.55
C MET A 874 2.32 -10.31 38.81
N LEU A 875 1.88 -9.56 37.78
CA LEU A 875 0.75 -8.63 37.87
C LEU A 875 -0.57 -9.35 38.21
N SER A 876 -0.84 -10.47 37.56
CA SER A 876 -2.06 -11.27 37.82
C SER A 876 -2.01 -12.00 39.16
N HIS A 877 -0.84 -12.19 39.76
CA HIS A 877 -0.68 -12.70 41.11
C HIS A 877 -0.89 -11.60 42.16
N VAL A 878 -0.26 -10.44 41.97
CA VAL A 878 -0.43 -9.26 42.83
C VAL A 878 -1.90 -8.88 42.94
N LEU A 879 -2.59 -8.69 41.80
CA LEU A 879 -4.01 -8.32 41.80
C LEU A 879 -4.90 -9.36 42.52
N ARG A 880 -4.63 -10.66 42.36
CA ARG A 880 -5.36 -11.73 43.09
C ARG A 880 -5.03 -11.77 44.59
N SER A 881 -3.80 -11.42 44.97
CA SER A 881 -3.37 -11.34 46.38
C SER A 881 -4.05 -10.19 47.11
N MET A 882 -4.31 -9.08 46.41
CA MET A 882 -5.12 -7.94 46.86
C MET A 882 -6.65 -8.20 46.81
N GLY A 883 -7.07 -9.45 46.60
CA GLY A 883 -8.47 -9.89 46.66
C GLY A 883 -9.27 -9.76 45.36
N PHE A 884 -8.71 -9.20 44.28
CA PHE A 884 -9.45 -8.99 43.03
C PHE A 884 -9.63 -10.26 42.19
N SER A 885 -10.74 -10.35 41.46
CA SER A 885 -10.95 -11.38 40.44
C SER A 885 -10.27 -11.00 39.12
N VAL A 886 -9.36 -11.85 38.65
CA VAL A 886 -8.47 -11.53 37.51
C VAL A 886 -8.57 -12.57 36.41
N LEU A 887 -8.98 -12.14 35.22
CA LEU A 887 -8.79 -12.86 33.96
C LEU A 887 -7.39 -12.52 33.40
N SER A 888 -6.67 -13.47 32.82
CA SER A 888 -5.29 -13.22 32.35
C SER A 888 -4.92 -14.11 31.17
N THR A 889 -4.08 -13.62 30.25
CA THR A 889 -3.56 -14.41 29.12
C THR A 889 -2.92 -15.70 29.64
N ASP A 890 -3.36 -16.81 29.06
CA ASP A 890 -2.86 -18.15 29.35
C ASP A 890 -1.78 -18.52 28.32
N SER A 891 -0.63 -19.00 28.79
CA SER A 891 0.41 -19.60 27.93
C SER A 891 0.83 -18.68 26.77
N ASN A 892 0.91 -19.17 25.52
CA ASN A 892 1.40 -18.40 24.37
C ASN A 892 0.29 -17.64 23.60
N HIS A 893 -0.87 -17.37 24.21
CA HIS A 893 -2.04 -16.80 23.50
C HIS A 893 -1.99 -15.27 23.35
N ASN A 894 -0.84 -14.76 22.92
CA ASN A 894 -0.50 -13.34 22.79
C ASN A 894 -0.61 -12.78 21.36
N THR A 895 -1.23 -13.55 20.44
CA THR A 895 -1.62 -13.11 19.09
C THR A 895 -2.96 -12.39 19.12
N ILE A 896 -3.31 -11.64 18.08
CA ILE A 896 -4.60 -10.91 17.99
C ILE A 896 -5.83 -11.83 18.19
N TYR A 897 -5.74 -13.10 17.79
CA TYR A 897 -6.79 -14.10 18.00
C TYR A 897 -6.82 -14.63 19.44
N GLY A 898 -5.65 -14.90 20.05
CA GLY A 898 -5.56 -15.31 21.46
C GLY A 898 -6.01 -14.19 22.43
N ILE A 899 -5.70 -12.95 22.08
CA ILE A 899 -6.22 -11.74 22.73
C ILE A 899 -7.75 -11.69 22.61
N SER A 900 -8.30 -11.92 21.41
CA SER A 900 -9.76 -11.91 21.21
C SER A 900 -10.48 -13.04 21.96
N ALA A 901 -9.86 -14.22 22.07
CA ALA A 901 -10.32 -15.32 22.92
C ALA A 901 -10.41 -14.92 24.39
N LEU A 902 -9.40 -14.20 24.89
CA LEU A 902 -9.40 -13.73 26.26
C LEU A 902 -10.48 -12.67 26.47
N LEU A 903 -10.57 -11.70 25.56
CA LEU A 903 -11.55 -10.61 25.64
C LEU A 903 -13.01 -11.12 25.53
N SER A 904 -13.29 -12.19 24.79
CA SER A 904 -14.65 -12.76 24.71
C SER A 904 -15.10 -13.48 25.99
N ASN A 905 -14.19 -13.74 26.94
CA ASN A 905 -14.52 -14.25 28.28
C ASN A 905 -14.85 -13.14 29.29
N LEU A 906 -14.78 -11.86 28.91
CA LEU A 906 -15.11 -10.76 29.81
C LEU A 906 -16.59 -10.78 30.20
N ASN A 907 -16.84 -10.73 31.50
CA ASN A 907 -18.14 -10.68 32.14
C ASN A 907 -18.02 -9.85 33.44
N ASP A 908 -19.12 -9.63 34.15
CA ASP A 908 -19.12 -8.84 35.39
C ASP A 908 -18.57 -9.64 36.62
N ASP A 909 -18.04 -10.86 36.44
CA ASP A 909 -17.38 -11.63 37.52
C ASP A 909 -15.90 -11.22 37.73
N TYR A 910 -15.31 -10.46 36.79
CA TYR A 910 -13.89 -10.06 36.79
C TYR A 910 -13.70 -8.57 37.06
N ASP A 911 -12.93 -8.23 38.10
CA ASP A 911 -12.46 -6.85 38.34
C ASP A 911 -11.43 -6.42 37.28
N PHE A 912 -10.54 -7.34 36.89
CA PHE A 912 -9.38 -7.07 36.04
C PHE A 912 -9.20 -8.09 34.92
N CYS A 913 -8.66 -7.63 33.78
CA CYS A 913 -8.15 -8.47 32.70
C CYS A 913 -6.72 -8.09 32.32
N VAL A 914 -5.79 -9.05 32.36
CA VAL A 914 -4.36 -8.83 32.03
C VAL A 914 -3.99 -9.53 30.72
N VAL A 915 -3.70 -8.74 29.69
CA VAL A 915 -3.55 -9.17 28.29
C VAL A 915 -2.08 -9.11 27.86
N GLU A 916 -1.50 -10.23 27.42
CA GLU A 916 -0.19 -10.22 26.75
C GLU A 916 -0.32 -9.96 25.24
N ALA A 917 0.51 -9.08 24.69
CA ALA A 917 0.54 -8.76 23.26
C ALA A 917 1.93 -8.97 22.64
N ALA A 918 2.02 -9.89 21.68
CA ALA A 918 3.21 -10.14 20.87
C ALA A 918 3.34 -9.15 19.70
N LEU A 919 4.58 -8.97 19.21
CA LEU A 919 4.91 -8.07 18.10
C LEU A 919 4.12 -8.37 16.81
N SER A 920 3.80 -9.65 16.58
CA SER A 920 2.96 -10.13 15.46
C SER A 920 1.53 -9.59 15.48
N GLY A 921 1.00 -9.17 16.64
CA GLY A 921 -0.28 -8.50 16.75
C GLY A 921 -0.27 -7.06 16.24
N PHE A 922 0.88 -6.37 16.35
CA PHE A 922 1.05 -4.98 15.90
C PHE A 922 1.33 -4.89 14.39
N TYR A 923 2.11 -5.84 13.85
CA TYR A 923 2.58 -5.83 12.46
C TYR A 923 1.53 -6.22 11.42
N ARG A 924 0.61 -7.17 11.74
CA ARG A 924 -0.29 -7.77 10.74
C ARG A 924 -1.56 -6.98 10.42
N TYR A 925 -1.93 -6.01 11.24
CA TYR A 925 -3.23 -5.31 11.19
C TYR A 925 -3.08 -3.81 11.44
N GLU A 926 -2.17 -3.17 10.71
CA GLU A 926 -2.03 -1.70 10.57
C GLU A 926 -2.33 -0.90 11.85
N ASN A 927 -1.65 -1.25 12.95
CA ASN A 927 -1.69 -0.60 14.27
C ASN A 927 -2.96 -0.86 15.13
N HIS A 928 -3.92 -1.68 14.71
CA HIS A 928 -5.21 -1.82 15.40
C HIS A 928 -5.22 -2.57 16.75
N VAL A 929 -4.18 -3.32 17.13
CA VAL A 929 -4.23 -4.18 18.33
C VAL A 929 -4.39 -3.42 19.66
N GLY A 930 -3.84 -2.19 19.77
CA GLY A 930 -4.11 -1.33 20.94
C GLY A 930 -5.60 -0.99 21.07
N LYS A 931 -6.23 -0.59 19.96
CA LYS A 931 -7.67 -0.24 19.85
C LYS A 931 -8.62 -1.45 19.91
N LEU A 932 -8.09 -2.68 19.75
CA LEU A 932 -8.83 -3.91 20.00
C LEU A 932 -8.94 -4.20 21.50
N ILE A 933 -7.83 -4.01 22.24
CA ILE A 933 -7.78 -4.25 23.68
C ILE A 933 -8.46 -3.11 24.45
N SER A 934 -8.32 -1.87 23.96
CA SER A 934 -8.71 -0.62 24.63
C SER A 934 -8.34 -0.64 26.13
N PRO A 935 -7.04 -0.74 26.47
CA PRO A 935 -6.60 -0.87 27.85
C PRO A 935 -6.84 0.40 28.68
N ASP A 936 -6.98 0.19 29.98
CA ASP A 936 -6.91 1.19 31.03
C ASP A 936 -5.45 1.45 31.47
N VAL A 937 -4.56 0.44 31.36
CA VAL A 937 -3.11 0.60 31.54
C VAL A 937 -2.33 -0.21 30.51
N SER A 938 -1.32 0.39 29.89
CA SER A 938 -0.44 -0.26 28.91
C SER A 938 1.00 -0.28 29.41
N ILE A 939 1.67 -1.44 29.31
CA ILE A 939 3.03 -1.70 29.80
C ILE A 939 3.95 -2.09 28.64
N ILE A 940 5.09 -1.43 28.51
CA ILE A 940 6.19 -1.80 27.59
C ILE A 940 7.42 -2.26 28.38
N THR A 941 7.62 -3.58 28.45
CA THR A 941 8.60 -4.23 29.35
C THR A 941 10.06 -4.06 28.91
N SER A 942 10.32 -4.11 27.59
CA SER A 942 11.62 -3.80 26.99
C SER A 942 11.52 -3.61 25.48
N ILE A 943 12.46 -2.87 24.88
CA ILE A 943 12.64 -2.75 23.42
C ILE A 943 14.03 -3.27 23.04
N ASP A 944 14.03 -4.31 22.21
CA ASP A 944 15.23 -5.00 21.68
C ASP A 944 14.90 -5.74 20.37
N VAL A 945 15.88 -6.06 19.53
CA VAL A 945 15.70 -6.69 18.20
C VAL A 945 15.44 -8.19 18.34
N SER A 946 14.18 -8.55 18.66
CA SER A 946 13.80 -9.95 18.92
C SER A 946 13.22 -10.72 17.73
N GLN A 947 12.93 -10.05 16.60
CA GLN A 947 12.34 -10.65 15.38
C GLN A 947 12.78 -9.94 14.09
N PRO A 948 14.09 -9.91 13.73
CA PRO A 948 14.59 -9.29 12.49
C PRO A 948 13.97 -9.84 11.20
N GLU A 949 13.45 -11.08 11.17
CA GLU A 949 12.60 -11.61 10.08
C GLU A 949 11.38 -10.72 9.74
N LEU A 950 10.89 -9.93 10.70
CA LEU A 950 9.71 -9.07 10.57
C LEU A 950 10.07 -7.58 10.71
N ILE A 951 11.07 -7.25 11.51
CA ILE A 951 11.44 -5.86 11.82
C ILE A 951 12.97 -5.70 11.87
N GLU A 952 13.51 -5.09 10.82
CA GLU A 952 14.94 -4.82 10.58
C GLU A 952 15.68 -4.01 11.67
N SER A 953 14.98 -3.40 12.64
CA SER A 953 15.62 -2.48 13.60
C SER A 953 14.89 -2.33 14.94
N SER A 954 15.64 -1.90 15.96
CA SER A 954 15.11 -1.64 17.31
C SER A 954 14.21 -0.40 17.37
N GLU A 955 14.46 0.58 16.51
CA GLU A 955 13.73 1.84 16.33
C GLU A 955 12.33 1.53 15.78
N LYS A 956 12.26 0.70 14.73
CA LYS A 956 10.99 0.16 14.22
C LYS A 956 10.28 -0.68 15.29
N THR A 957 11.03 -1.45 16.09
CA THR A 957 10.45 -2.24 17.20
C THR A 957 9.85 -1.34 18.29
N ALA A 958 10.48 -0.22 18.62
CA ALA A 958 9.95 0.83 19.51
C ALA A 958 8.64 1.41 18.93
N TYR A 959 8.67 1.82 17.66
CA TYR A 959 7.49 2.34 16.95
C TYR A 959 6.30 1.38 17.04
N TYR A 960 6.42 0.14 16.54
CA TYR A 960 5.30 -0.80 16.52
C TYR A 960 4.82 -1.19 17.92
N LYS A 961 5.68 -1.28 18.94
CA LYS A 961 5.26 -1.58 20.31
C LYS A 961 4.58 -0.39 20.99
N SER A 962 5.04 0.82 20.74
CA SER A 962 4.42 2.06 21.26
C SER A 962 2.98 2.28 20.78
N LYS A 963 2.56 1.60 19.71
CA LYS A 963 1.16 1.55 19.26
C LYS A 963 0.19 0.91 20.26
N ILE A 964 0.67 0.25 21.31
CA ILE A 964 -0.16 -0.19 22.44
C ILE A 964 -0.81 0.99 23.19
N TYR A 965 -0.20 2.18 23.13
CA TYR A 965 -0.74 3.39 23.74
C TYR A 965 -1.88 4.02 22.93
N GLU A 966 -2.01 3.74 21.63
CA GLU A 966 -3.16 4.22 20.83
C GLU A 966 -4.51 3.62 21.24
N GLY A 967 -4.52 2.67 22.17
CA GLY A 967 -5.72 2.12 22.81
C GLY A 967 -6.07 2.73 24.16
N LEU A 968 -5.21 3.57 24.73
CA LEU A 968 -5.48 4.26 26.00
C LEU A 968 -6.47 5.41 25.80
N GLY A 969 -7.32 5.64 26.79
CA GLY A 969 -7.91 6.97 27.01
C GLY A 969 -6.90 7.88 27.71
N LYS A 970 -7.13 9.20 27.70
CA LYS A 970 -6.22 10.18 28.32
C LYS A 970 -5.95 9.93 29.80
N GLU A 971 -6.92 9.40 30.53
CA GLU A 971 -6.80 9.03 31.95
C GLU A 971 -6.24 7.61 32.18
N GLY A 972 -5.89 6.88 31.11
CA GLY A 972 -5.27 5.55 31.18
C GLY A 972 -3.77 5.62 31.40
N GLY A 973 -3.20 4.66 32.12
CA GLY A 973 -1.77 4.64 32.48
C GLY A 973 -0.84 4.17 31.36
N ALA A 974 0.26 4.89 31.13
CA ALA A 974 1.29 4.50 30.16
C ALA A 974 2.62 4.16 30.86
N VAL A 975 2.88 2.87 31.08
CA VAL A 975 4.05 2.36 31.81
C VAL A 975 5.15 1.95 30.83
N TYR A 976 6.35 2.55 30.94
CA TYR A 976 7.48 2.24 30.06
C TYR A 976 8.81 2.03 30.78
N CYS A 977 9.59 1.09 30.26
CA CYS A 977 10.98 0.90 30.63
C CYS A 977 11.84 2.09 30.14
N ASN A 978 12.49 2.79 31.07
CA ASN A 978 13.44 3.87 30.80
C ASN A 978 14.82 3.32 30.39
N ASN A 979 15.12 2.08 30.76
CA ASN A 979 16.40 1.39 30.50
C ASN A 979 16.50 0.88 29.05
N THR A 980 16.35 1.76 28.06
CA THR A 980 16.55 1.47 26.64
C THR A 980 16.91 2.74 25.87
N LYS A 981 17.72 2.63 24.82
CA LYS A 981 18.06 3.77 23.93
C LYS A 981 16.86 4.41 23.23
N HIS A 982 15.67 3.81 23.35
CA HIS A 982 14.39 4.31 22.83
C HIS A 982 13.52 5.01 23.88
N SER A 983 14.02 5.24 25.10
CA SER A 983 13.25 5.81 26.21
C SER A 983 12.56 7.13 25.85
N GLN A 984 13.24 8.02 25.12
CA GLN A 984 12.65 9.27 24.61
C GLN A 984 11.46 9.04 23.67
N HIS A 985 11.52 8.05 22.78
CA HIS A 985 10.39 7.68 21.91
C HIS A 985 9.23 7.07 22.71
N LEU A 986 9.54 6.21 23.69
CA LEU A 986 8.53 5.62 24.58
C LEU A 986 7.85 6.69 25.44
N ALA A 987 8.62 7.64 25.97
CA ALA A 987 8.12 8.78 26.75
C ALA A 987 7.25 9.72 25.89
N PHE A 988 7.69 10.08 24.69
CA PHE A 988 6.90 10.88 23.75
C PHE A 988 5.55 10.21 23.44
N MET A 989 5.58 8.93 23.09
CA MET A 989 4.37 8.17 22.79
C MET A 989 3.49 7.94 24.03
N ALA A 990 4.06 7.82 25.23
CA ALA A 990 3.28 7.74 26.46
C ALA A 990 2.52 9.05 26.71
N ASN A 991 3.20 10.20 26.70
CA ASN A 991 2.60 11.53 26.88
C ASN A 991 1.57 11.88 25.79
N ALA A 992 1.77 11.42 24.55
CA ALA A 992 0.83 11.64 23.46
C ALA A 992 -0.58 11.06 23.75
N PHE A 993 -0.65 9.90 24.41
CA PHE A 993 -1.90 9.17 24.64
C PHE A 993 -2.36 9.11 26.11
N SER A 994 -1.50 9.44 27.08
CA SER A 994 -1.76 9.37 28.52
C SER A 994 -1.35 10.65 29.25
N ASN A 995 -2.18 11.08 30.19
CA ASN A 995 -1.90 12.12 31.18
C ASN A 995 -1.15 11.56 32.41
N ASN A 996 -1.03 10.23 32.53
CA ASN A 996 -0.39 9.51 33.64
C ASN A 996 0.71 8.54 33.11
N PRO A 997 1.80 9.05 32.51
CA PRO A 997 2.95 8.24 32.14
C PRO A 997 3.79 7.88 33.38
N VAL A 998 4.17 6.61 33.51
CA VAL A 998 5.03 6.13 34.61
C VAL A 998 6.27 5.45 34.02
N SER A 999 7.44 6.03 34.26
CA SER A 999 8.71 5.43 33.83
C SER A 999 9.27 4.51 34.91
N TYR A 1000 9.93 3.42 34.51
CA TYR A 1000 10.65 2.56 35.44
C TYR A 1000 11.99 2.08 34.88
N GLY A 1001 12.97 1.87 35.75
CA GLY A 1001 14.34 1.59 35.32
C GLY A 1001 15.33 1.63 36.48
N ASP A 1002 16.54 2.12 36.21
CA ASP A 1002 17.46 2.59 37.24
C ASP A 1002 17.10 4.05 37.63
N ASP A 1003 18.08 4.88 37.96
CA ASP A 1003 17.87 6.30 38.29
C ASP A 1003 17.18 7.11 37.17
N ASP A 1004 16.74 8.33 37.50
CA ASP A 1004 15.89 9.20 36.66
C ASP A 1004 14.52 8.59 36.25
N SER A 1005 14.08 7.52 36.92
CA SER A 1005 12.80 6.84 36.66
C SER A 1005 11.80 7.00 37.81
N THR A 1006 10.50 7.17 37.49
CA THR A 1006 9.41 7.32 38.49
C THR A 1006 9.36 6.15 39.48
N VAL A 1007 9.65 4.95 38.99
CA VAL A 1007 9.91 3.74 39.78
C VAL A 1007 11.34 3.31 39.50
N SER A 1008 12.29 3.66 40.36
CA SER A 1008 13.74 3.48 40.12
C SER A 1008 14.34 2.38 41.01
N LEU A 1009 15.15 1.50 40.41
CA LEU A 1009 15.87 0.44 41.11
C LEU A 1009 17.10 1.00 41.82
N LYS A 1010 17.11 0.96 43.16
CA LYS A 1010 18.21 1.47 44.00
C LYS A 1010 19.18 0.37 44.42
N HIS A 1011 18.68 -0.84 44.69
CA HIS A 1011 19.53 -2.00 44.97
C HIS A 1011 18.91 -3.32 44.53
N PHE A 1012 19.77 -4.30 44.22
CA PHE A 1012 19.38 -5.67 43.92
C PHE A 1012 20.43 -6.65 44.39
N ASP A 1013 20.06 -7.52 45.35
CA ASP A 1013 20.90 -8.59 45.88
C ASP A 1013 20.31 -9.97 45.55
N VAL A 1014 21.15 -11.01 45.62
CA VAL A 1014 20.71 -12.41 45.61
C VAL A 1014 20.86 -13.00 47.02
N ASN A 1015 19.74 -13.37 47.63
CA ASN A 1015 19.72 -14.02 48.94
C ASN A 1015 20.27 -15.45 48.83
N ALA A 1016 20.88 -15.96 49.91
CA ALA A 1016 21.42 -17.32 49.98
C ALA A 1016 20.39 -18.43 49.69
N GLY A 1017 19.09 -18.16 49.88
CA GLY A 1017 17.99 -19.06 49.52
C GLY A 1017 17.54 -19.02 48.05
N GLY A 1018 18.27 -18.33 47.16
CA GLY A 1018 17.95 -18.27 45.73
C GLY A 1018 16.77 -17.37 45.35
N SER A 1019 16.43 -16.39 46.20
CA SER A 1019 15.49 -15.30 45.89
C SER A 1019 16.24 -13.99 45.65
N GLY A 1020 15.69 -13.09 44.84
CA GLY A 1020 16.19 -11.73 44.70
C GLY A 1020 15.65 -10.83 45.81
N LYS A 1021 16.50 -9.98 46.41
CA LYS A 1021 16.06 -8.85 47.24
C LYS A 1021 16.08 -7.60 46.38
N VAL A 1022 14.99 -6.82 46.42
CA VAL A 1022 14.79 -5.62 45.61
C VAL A 1022 14.59 -4.41 46.53
N LEU A 1023 15.33 -3.34 46.27
CA LEU A 1023 15.14 -2.03 46.87
C LEU A 1023 14.85 -1.03 45.75
N CYS A 1024 13.66 -0.42 45.76
CA CYS A 1024 13.28 0.59 44.77
C CYS A 1024 12.80 1.88 45.44
N SER A 1025 12.82 2.98 44.68
CA SER A 1025 12.21 4.25 45.04
C SER A 1025 10.97 4.48 44.18
N ILE A 1026 9.87 4.94 44.79
CA ILE A 1026 8.66 5.40 44.09
C ILE A 1026 8.25 6.73 44.73
N ASP A 1027 8.24 7.81 43.96
CA ASP A 1027 7.99 9.19 44.45
C ASP A 1027 8.85 9.53 45.69
N ASP A 1028 10.13 9.17 45.62
CA ASP A 1028 11.14 9.28 46.67
C ASP A 1028 10.90 8.44 47.96
N GLU A 1029 9.81 7.67 48.05
CA GLU A 1029 9.62 6.65 49.07
C GLU A 1029 10.36 5.35 48.73
N ILE A 1030 11.17 4.85 49.68
CA ILE A 1030 11.93 3.61 49.53
C ILE A 1030 11.11 2.39 49.94
N ILE A 1031 10.93 1.45 49.00
CA ILE A 1031 10.21 0.18 49.22
C ILE A 1031 11.20 -0.99 49.06
N GLU A 1032 11.33 -1.80 50.12
CA GLU A 1032 12.09 -3.05 50.12
C GLU A 1032 11.14 -4.26 50.02
N TYR A 1033 11.46 -5.21 49.12
CA TYR A 1033 10.73 -6.47 48.98
C TYR A 1033 11.63 -7.58 48.43
N THR A 1034 11.08 -8.79 48.26
CA THR A 1034 11.78 -9.90 47.61
C THR A 1034 11.00 -10.44 46.41
N ILE A 1035 11.70 -11.10 45.50
CA ILE A 1035 11.14 -11.80 44.34
C ILE A 1035 11.69 -13.24 44.30
N PRO A 1036 10.88 -14.27 43.99
CA PRO A 1036 11.36 -15.65 44.00
C PRO A 1036 12.49 -15.98 43.00
N THR A 1037 12.66 -15.21 41.92
CA THR A 1037 13.67 -15.47 40.89
C THR A 1037 14.84 -14.48 40.98
N PRO A 1038 16.09 -14.95 41.16
CA PRO A 1038 17.24 -14.09 41.49
C PRO A 1038 17.91 -13.51 40.23
N SER A 1039 17.21 -12.65 39.49
CA SER A 1039 17.78 -11.89 38.36
C SER A 1039 17.31 -10.44 38.37
N ARG A 1040 18.22 -9.52 38.02
CA ARG A 1040 17.92 -8.08 37.86
C ARG A 1040 16.88 -7.84 36.77
N ALA A 1041 16.79 -8.70 35.75
CA ALA A 1041 15.71 -8.65 34.75
C ALA A 1041 14.33 -8.94 35.35
N MET A 1042 14.25 -9.79 36.38
CA MET A 1042 13.01 -10.04 37.12
C MET A 1042 12.69 -8.91 38.09
N ALA A 1043 13.70 -8.21 38.64
CA ALA A 1043 13.49 -6.97 39.38
C ALA A 1043 12.89 -5.88 38.48
N TYR A 1044 13.41 -5.64 37.27
CA TYR A 1044 12.77 -4.69 36.35
C TYR A 1044 11.34 -5.06 35.97
N ASN A 1045 11.03 -6.36 35.80
CA ASN A 1045 9.63 -6.80 35.61
C ASN A 1045 8.76 -6.50 36.83
N SER A 1046 9.27 -6.67 38.06
CA SER A 1046 8.50 -6.36 39.28
C SER A 1046 8.33 -4.85 39.50
N LEU A 1047 9.31 -4.02 39.10
CA LEU A 1047 9.16 -2.57 39.01
C LEU A 1047 8.07 -2.18 38.00
N ALA A 1048 7.96 -2.87 36.86
CA ALA A 1048 6.87 -2.64 35.89
C ALA A 1048 5.48 -2.96 36.49
N VAL A 1049 5.38 -3.99 37.35
CA VAL A 1049 4.15 -4.32 38.07
C VAL A 1049 3.79 -3.24 39.09
N LEU A 1050 4.75 -2.78 39.91
CA LEU A 1050 4.51 -1.66 40.84
C LEU A 1050 4.14 -0.37 40.11
N SER A 1051 4.73 -0.11 38.94
CA SER A 1051 4.36 1.02 38.06
C SER A 1051 2.92 0.95 37.56
N ALA A 1052 2.44 -0.25 37.23
CA ALA A 1052 1.04 -0.47 36.84
C ALA A 1052 0.09 -0.34 38.05
N CYS A 1053 0.49 -0.81 39.23
CA CYS A 1053 -0.26 -0.61 40.47
C CYS A 1053 -0.37 0.89 40.82
N LYS A 1054 0.73 1.64 40.66
CA LYS A 1054 0.76 3.10 40.81
C LYS A 1054 -0.21 3.78 39.84
N ALA A 1055 -0.16 3.42 38.56
CA ALA A 1055 -1.04 3.98 37.53
C ALA A 1055 -2.54 3.67 37.76
N LEU A 1056 -2.85 2.61 38.51
CA LEU A 1056 -4.22 2.26 38.96
C LEU A 1056 -4.61 2.90 40.31
N GLY A 1057 -3.70 3.52 41.05
CA GLY A 1057 -3.94 4.01 42.41
C GLY A 1057 -4.04 2.90 43.47
N LEU A 1058 -3.43 1.74 43.24
CA LEU A 1058 -3.42 0.61 44.18
C LEU A 1058 -2.34 0.73 45.26
N ASN A 1059 -2.56 0.07 46.41
CA ASN A 1059 -1.64 0.03 47.54
C ASN A 1059 -0.29 -0.61 47.16
N LEU A 1060 0.75 0.22 47.08
CA LEU A 1060 2.09 -0.18 46.62
C LEU A 1060 2.83 -1.10 47.62
N ALA A 1061 2.62 -0.92 48.92
CA ALA A 1061 3.26 -1.76 49.94
C ALA A 1061 2.68 -3.19 49.96
N GLU A 1062 1.37 -3.31 49.77
CA GLU A 1062 0.67 -4.59 49.62
C GLU A 1062 1.04 -5.29 48.31
N ALA A 1063 1.13 -4.53 47.21
CA ALA A 1063 1.63 -5.04 45.93
C ALA A 1063 3.08 -5.53 46.01
N ALA A 1064 3.96 -4.77 46.67
CA ALA A 1064 5.37 -5.14 46.90
C ALA A 1064 5.50 -6.40 47.77
N THR A 1065 4.70 -6.50 48.84
CA THR A 1065 4.64 -7.70 49.69
C THR A 1065 4.18 -8.92 48.90
N SER A 1066 3.19 -8.76 48.02
CA SER A 1066 2.63 -9.84 47.20
C SER A 1066 3.62 -10.40 46.16
N LEU A 1067 4.59 -9.60 45.70
CA LEU A 1067 5.61 -10.04 44.75
C LEU A 1067 6.53 -11.14 45.32
N ALA A 1068 6.72 -11.20 46.65
CA ALA A 1068 7.51 -12.24 47.32
C ALA A 1068 6.94 -13.66 47.18
N SER A 1069 5.65 -13.80 46.89
CA SER A 1069 4.97 -15.09 46.64
C SER A 1069 4.62 -15.33 45.16
N SER A 1070 5.11 -14.47 44.25
CA SER A 1070 4.74 -14.52 42.82
C SER A 1070 5.22 -15.80 42.11
N PRO A 1071 4.40 -16.39 41.22
CA PRO A 1071 4.74 -17.66 40.58
C PRO A 1071 5.88 -17.50 39.57
N LYS A 1072 6.88 -18.38 39.64
CA LYS A 1072 7.95 -18.47 38.63
C LYS A 1072 7.37 -18.89 37.27
N GLU A 1073 7.90 -18.30 36.20
CA GLU A 1073 7.62 -18.76 34.85
C GLU A 1073 8.44 -20.02 34.54
N LYS A 1074 7.76 -21.14 34.26
CA LYS A 1074 8.44 -22.42 34.00
C LYS A 1074 9.43 -22.34 32.84
N ARG A 1075 10.60 -22.96 33.03
CA ARG A 1075 11.78 -22.97 32.15
C ARG A 1075 12.42 -21.59 31.94
N VAL A 1076 12.42 -20.76 32.98
CA VAL A 1076 13.12 -19.47 33.03
C VAL A 1076 13.96 -19.42 34.31
N LEU A 1077 15.17 -20.00 34.24
CA LEU A 1077 16.03 -20.27 35.39
C LEU A 1077 15.34 -21.18 36.44
N ASP A 1078 14.69 -22.25 35.98
CA ASP A 1078 14.16 -23.30 36.86
C ASP A 1078 15.32 -24.20 37.32
N PHE A 1079 15.54 -24.27 38.64
CA PHE A 1079 16.58 -25.09 39.26
C PHE A 1079 16.03 -26.45 39.70
N TYR A 1080 16.84 -27.48 39.48
CA TYR A 1080 16.62 -28.86 39.93
C TYR A 1080 17.91 -29.41 40.57
N SER A 1081 17.78 -30.37 41.48
CA SER A 1081 18.91 -31.04 42.13
C SER A 1081 18.56 -32.51 42.33
N GLY A 1082 19.50 -33.42 42.06
CA GLY A 1082 19.28 -34.86 42.14
C GLY A 1082 20.33 -35.65 41.36
N ALA A 1083 20.05 -36.92 41.07
CA ALA A 1083 21.05 -37.86 40.55
C ALA A 1083 20.92 -38.12 39.04
N LEU A 1084 21.66 -37.40 38.19
CA LEU A 1084 21.74 -37.69 36.76
C LEU A 1084 22.80 -38.78 36.53
N PHE A 1085 22.44 -39.91 35.88
CA PHE A 1085 23.32 -41.07 35.70
C PHE A 1085 23.97 -41.61 37.01
N GLY A 1086 23.33 -41.38 38.16
CA GLY A 1086 23.89 -41.72 39.48
C GLY A 1086 24.89 -40.71 40.04
N LYS A 1087 25.04 -39.54 39.40
CA LYS A 1087 25.86 -38.41 39.85
C LYS A 1087 25.00 -37.28 40.39
N ASN A 1088 25.33 -36.81 41.59
CA ASN A 1088 24.58 -35.76 42.27
C ASN A 1088 24.91 -34.41 41.64
N ILE A 1089 24.00 -33.85 40.84
CA ILE A 1089 24.20 -32.58 40.14
C ILE A 1089 23.12 -31.56 40.49
N GLU A 1090 23.41 -30.31 40.17
CA GLU A 1090 22.39 -29.29 39.93
C GLU A 1090 22.13 -29.11 38.43
N PHE A 1091 20.88 -28.80 38.08
CA PHE A 1091 20.45 -28.57 36.70
C PHE A 1091 19.61 -27.29 36.58
N VAL A 1092 19.80 -26.52 35.50
CA VAL A 1092 19.08 -25.27 35.22
C VAL A 1092 18.42 -25.31 33.86
N ASP A 1093 17.08 -25.33 33.83
CA ASP A 1093 16.28 -25.22 32.61
C ASP A 1093 15.92 -23.74 32.31
N ASP A 1094 16.49 -23.21 31.23
CA ASP A 1094 16.07 -21.94 30.62
C ASP A 1094 15.69 -22.11 29.13
N THR A 1095 15.05 -23.22 28.79
CA THR A 1095 14.59 -23.59 27.44
C THR A 1095 13.21 -23.00 27.07
N LYS A 1096 12.73 -21.97 27.77
CA LYS A 1096 11.50 -21.24 27.38
C LYS A 1096 11.66 -20.61 26.00
N ASN A 1097 12.62 -19.69 25.86
CA ASN A 1097 12.98 -18.92 24.66
C ASN A 1097 14.44 -18.48 24.78
N ALA A 1098 15.16 -18.25 23.67
CA ALA A 1098 16.55 -17.78 23.70
C ALA A 1098 16.80 -16.55 22.80
N THR A 1099 17.49 -15.57 23.39
CA THR A 1099 18.13 -14.39 22.78
C THR A 1099 19.51 -14.20 23.42
N ILE A 1100 20.40 -13.41 22.80
CA ILE A 1100 21.74 -13.12 23.36
C ILE A 1100 21.68 -12.60 24.80
N ASN A 1101 20.81 -11.64 25.10
CA ASN A 1101 20.64 -11.11 26.45
C ASN A 1101 20.20 -12.18 27.46
N SER A 1102 19.37 -13.15 27.06
CA SER A 1102 19.02 -14.28 27.94
C SER A 1102 20.17 -15.28 28.14
N VAL A 1103 21.05 -15.46 27.14
CA VAL A 1103 22.28 -16.29 27.30
C VAL A 1103 23.20 -15.63 28.33
N LYS A 1104 23.40 -14.31 28.24
CA LYS A 1104 24.23 -13.55 29.21
C LYS A 1104 23.71 -13.68 30.65
N GLU A 1105 22.40 -13.66 30.88
CA GLU A 1105 21.83 -13.83 32.22
C GLU A 1105 22.05 -15.24 32.80
N VAL A 1106 21.93 -16.32 32.00
CA VAL A 1106 22.24 -17.68 32.47
C VAL A 1106 23.73 -17.81 32.79
N LEU A 1107 24.62 -17.27 31.94
CA LEU A 1107 26.06 -17.31 32.17
C LEU A 1107 26.49 -16.53 33.42
N LYS A 1108 25.87 -15.38 33.73
CA LYS A 1108 26.05 -14.69 35.02
C LYS A 1108 25.65 -15.57 36.21
N VAL A 1109 24.50 -16.23 36.14
CA VAL A 1109 24.01 -17.12 37.22
C VAL A 1109 24.95 -18.32 37.41
N LEU A 1110 25.39 -18.93 36.31
CA LEU A 1110 26.35 -20.03 36.29
C LEU A 1110 27.71 -19.61 36.88
N SER A 1111 28.23 -18.46 36.46
CA SER A 1111 29.50 -17.89 36.95
C SER A 1111 29.43 -17.51 38.43
N ALA A 1112 28.35 -16.87 38.88
CA ALA A 1112 28.18 -16.46 40.28
C ALA A 1112 27.96 -17.63 41.27
N LYS A 1113 27.39 -18.76 40.82
CA LYS A 1113 27.13 -19.90 41.72
C LYS A 1113 28.41 -20.65 42.09
N LYS A 1114 28.52 -21.03 43.38
CA LYS A 1114 29.59 -21.89 43.88
C LYS A 1114 29.15 -23.35 43.82
N VAL A 1115 30.05 -24.20 43.33
CA VAL A 1115 29.84 -25.63 43.04
C VAL A 1115 31.08 -26.40 43.51
N THR A 1116 30.99 -27.73 43.64
CA THR A 1116 32.14 -28.58 43.99
C THR A 1116 32.70 -29.35 42.79
N GLY A 1117 31.90 -29.51 41.72
CA GLY A 1117 32.33 -29.99 40.40
C GLY A 1117 32.41 -28.85 39.38
N LYS A 1118 32.14 -29.18 38.12
CA LYS A 1118 32.27 -28.34 36.92
C LYS A 1118 30.99 -27.56 36.61
N LYS A 1119 31.12 -26.46 35.85
CA LYS A 1119 30.03 -25.67 35.28
C LYS A 1119 29.89 -26.00 33.79
N ILE A 1120 28.91 -26.84 33.46
CA ILE A 1120 28.66 -27.30 32.09
C ILE A 1120 27.55 -26.46 31.46
N PHE A 1121 27.83 -25.81 30.34
CA PHE A 1121 26.85 -25.01 29.60
C PHE A 1121 26.48 -25.65 28.26
N VAL A 1122 25.20 -25.97 28.08
CA VAL A 1122 24.66 -26.56 26.86
C VAL A 1122 23.93 -25.49 26.06
N LEU A 1123 24.53 -25.05 24.94
CA LEU A 1123 23.94 -24.07 24.03
C LEU A 1123 23.29 -24.78 22.84
N GLY A 1124 21.96 -24.69 22.74
CA GLY A 1124 21.23 -25.02 21.52
C GLY A 1124 20.77 -23.79 20.74
N ARG A 1125 20.41 -24.03 19.47
CA ARG A 1125 19.97 -23.02 18.51
C ARG A 1125 19.15 -21.86 19.09
N LEU A 1126 19.53 -20.63 18.74
CA LEU A 1126 18.67 -19.44 18.80
C LEU A 1126 17.87 -19.31 17.49
N VAL A 1127 16.65 -18.73 17.55
CA VAL A 1127 15.76 -18.57 16.39
C VAL A 1127 15.41 -17.12 16.12
N HIS A 1128 14.90 -16.87 14.91
CA HIS A 1128 14.59 -15.54 14.40
C HIS A 1128 15.82 -14.63 14.24
N LEU A 1129 17.02 -15.17 13.97
CA LEU A 1129 18.23 -14.35 13.86
C LEU A 1129 18.43 -13.72 12.47
N GLY A 1130 17.86 -14.29 11.41
CA GLY A 1130 17.93 -13.75 10.04
C GLY A 1130 19.38 -13.66 9.52
N GLU A 1131 19.68 -12.62 8.73
CA GLU A 1131 21.03 -12.41 8.18
C GLU A 1131 22.10 -12.11 9.26
N HIS A 1132 21.68 -11.78 10.48
CA HIS A 1132 22.57 -11.50 11.61
C HIS A 1132 23.00 -12.75 12.41
N GLU A 1133 22.56 -13.96 12.02
CA GLU A 1133 22.80 -15.22 12.73
C GLU A 1133 24.29 -15.44 13.07
N ARG A 1134 25.21 -15.13 12.14
CA ARG A 1134 26.67 -15.23 12.39
C ARG A 1134 27.14 -14.27 13.49
N ASN A 1135 26.82 -12.98 13.37
CA ASN A 1135 27.27 -11.94 14.30
C ASN A 1135 26.79 -12.25 15.72
N ILE A 1136 25.51 -12.61 15.87
CA ILE A 1136 24.91 -12.90 17.18
C ILE A 1136 25.55 -14.13 17.83
N TYR A 1137 25.94 -15.14 17.05
CA TYR A 1137 26.70 -16.28 17.58
C TYR A 1137 28.15 -15.93 17.91
N SER A 1138 28.82 -15.05 17.16
CA SER A 1138 30.15 -14.53 17.52
C SER A 1138 30.12 -13.66 18.78
N GLU A 1139 29.07 -12.86 18.99
CA GLU A 1139 28.85 -12.15 20.26
C GLU A 1139 28.60 -13.14 21.42
N ILE A 1140 27.91 -14.26 21.18
CA ILE A 1140 27.75 -15.33 22.18
C ILE A 1140 29.08 -16.03 22.49
N ALA A 1141 30.00 -16.18 21.53
CA ALA A 1141 31.36 -16.68 21.79
C ALA A 1141 32.08 -15.78 22.81
N ALA A 1142 32.08 -14.46 22.57
CA ALA A 1142 32.67 -13.49 23.51
C ALA A 1142 31.99 -13.49 24.90
N LEU A 1143 30.70 -13.85 25.01
CA LEU A 1143 30.05 -14.05 26.31
C LEU A 1143 30.50 -15.34 27.02
N LEU A 1144 30.78 -16.41 26.28
CA LEU A 1144 31.32 -17.64 26.85
C LEU A 1144 32.75 -17.39 27.37
N ASP A 1145 33.56 -16.64 26.62
CA ASP A 1145 34.89 -16.17 27.05
C ASP A 1145 34.82 -15.20 28.26
N GLU A 1146 33.80 -14.32 28.35
CA GLU A 1146 33.60 -13.40 29.47
C GLU A 1146 33.25 -14.11 30.79
N PHE A 1147 32.45 -15.19 30.74
CA PHE A 1147 31.92 -15.87 31.93
C PHE A 1147 32.58 -17.22 32.25
N THR A 1148 33.43 -17.73 31.35
CA THR A 1148 34.29 -18.92 31.50
C THR A 1148 33.61 -20.12 32.19
N PRO A 1149 32.60 -20.75 31.56
CA PRO A 1149 32.14 -22.07 31.99
C PRO A 1149 33.23 -23.12 31.78
N ASP A 1150 33.31 -24.12 32.67
CA ASP A 1150 34.34 -25.17 32.63
C ASP A 1150 34.20 -26.11 31.43
N LEU A 1151 33.00 -26.21 30.84
CA LEU A 1151 32.71 -27.01 29.65
C LEU A 1151 31.58 -26.39 28.82
N VAL A 1152 31.74 -26.32 27.50
CA VAL A 1152 30.67 -25.90 26.56
C VAL A 1152 30.32 -27.02 25.59
N ILE A 1153 29.02 -27.32 25.46
CA ILE A 1153 28.47 -28.30 24.52
C ILE A 1153 27.49 -27.60 23.57
N GLY A 1154 27.66 -27.80 22.26
CA GLY A 1154 26.73 -27.32 21.24
C GLY A 1154 25.65 -28.34 20.92
N LEU A 1155 24.39 -27.91 20.77
CA LEU A 1155 23.27 -28.75 20.32
C LEU A 1155 22.60 -28.19 19.06
N GLY A 1156 22.82 -28.87 17.95
CA GLY A 1156 22.40 -28.47 16.61
C GLY A 1156 23.49 -27.75 15.81
N ASP A 1157 23.56 -28.05 14.52
CA ASP A 1157 24.57 -27.55 13.59
C ASP A 1157 24.64 -26.02 13.50
N GLU A 1158 23.57 -25.31 13.88
CA GLU A 1158 23.47 -23.85 13.81
C GLU A 1158 24.35 -23.11 14.81
N VAL A 1159 24.81 -23.75 15.90
CA VAL A 1159 25.71 -23.10 16.88
C VAL A 1159 27.19 -23.11 16.47
N LYS A 1160 27.52 -23.71 15.31
CA LYS A 1160 28.87 -23.73 14.72
C LYS A 1160 29.61 -22.37 14.75
N PRO A 1161 28.98 -21.22 14.43
CA PRO A 1161 29.69 -19.94 14.43
C PRO A 1161 30.06 -19.40 15.82
N ALA A 1162 29.39 -19.87 16.89
CA ALA A 1162 29.77 -19.52 18.26
C ALA A 1162 30.97 -20.37 18.72
N MET A 1163 30.89 -21.68 18.49
CA MET A 1163 31.94 -22.62 18.91
C MET A 1163 33.26 -22.40 18.15
N ALA A 1164 33.19 -21.95 16.89
CA ALA A 1164 34.36 -21.58 16.10
C ALA A 1164 35.04 -20.26 16.50
N GLY A 1165 34.53 -19.55 17.52
CA GLY A 1165 35.13 -18.32 18.06
C GLY A 1165 35.88 -18.50 19.40
N LEU A 1166 35.85 -19.69 20.00
CA LEU A 1166 36.37 -19.95 21.35
C LEU A 1166 37.86 -20.34 21.32
N ASP A 1167 38.75 -19.35 21.16
CA ASP A 1167 40.21 -19.55 21.18
C ASP A 1167 40.76 -19.78 22.61
N GLY A 1168 40.38 -20.92 23.23
CA GLY A 1168 41.05 -21.43 24.44
C GLY A 1168 40.17 -22.08 25.52
N LEU A 1169 38.84 -21.99 25.42
CA LEU A 1169 37.93 -22.67 26.35
C LEU A 1169 37.71 -24.16 26.00
N VAL A 1170 37.27 -24.95 26.98
CA VAL A 1170 36.98 -26.38 26.80
C VAL A 1170 35.66 -26.57 26.06
N PHE A 1171 35.73 -26.46 24.74
CA PHE A 1171 34.65 -26.81 23.84
C PHE A 1171 34.65 -28.32 23.58
N HIS A 1172 33.58 -29.02 23.98
CA HIS A 1172 33.49 -30.49 23.87
C HIS A 1172 33.16 -30.97 22.46
N GLY A 1173 32.22 -30.31 21.80
CA GLY A 1173 31.71 -30.72 20.49
C GLY A 1173 30.33 -30.16 20.16
N ILE A 1174 29.85 -30.45 18.95
CA ILE A 1174 28.47 -30.16 18.51
C ILE A 1174 27.75 -31.46 18.25
N LEU A 1175 26.69 -31.68 19.01
CA LEU A 1175 25.85 -32.86 18.98
C LEU A 1175 24.58 -32.53 18.20
N GLN A 1176 24.04 -33.51 17.48
CA GLN A 1176 22.93 -33.31 16.55
C GLN A 1176 21.57 -33.41 17.24
N ASP A 1177 21.43 -34.25 18.27
CA ASP A 1177 20.15 -34.48 18.94
C ASP A 1177 20.25 -34.77 20.47
N THR A 1178 19.08 -34.99 21.07
CA THR A 1178 18.92 -35.30 22.50
C THR A 1178 19.61 -36.59 22.92
N ASP A 1179 19.63 -37.61 22.07
CA ASP A 1179 20.10 -38.93 22.42
C ASP A 1179 21.64 -39.02 22.35
N GLU A 1180 22.27 -38.31 21.39
CA GLU A 1180 23.73 -38.02 21.44
C GLU A 1180 24.12 -37.22 22.70
N LEU A 1181 23.38 -36.15 23.02
CA LEU A 1181 23.69 -35.30 24.18
C LEU A 1181 23.53 -36.01 25.53
N MET A 1182 22.54 -36.89 25.69
CA MET A 1182 22.44 -37.72 26.89
C MET A 1182 23.57 -38.77 26.95
N GLY A 1183 24.01 -39.28 25.79
CA GLY A 1183 25.20 -40.16 25.71
C GLY A 1183 26.46 -39.47 26.23
N GLU A 1184 26.78 -38.27 25.73
CA GLU A 1184 27.94 -37.51 26.19
C GLU A 1184 27.82 -37.08 27.65
N LEU A 1185 26.65 -36.58 28.10
CA LEU A 1185 26.45 -36.25 29.51
C LEU A 1185 26.67 -37.47 30.44
N SER A 1186 26.38 -38.70 30.00
CA SER A 1186 26.61 -39.90 30.79
C SER A 1186 28.09 -40.25 31.04
N THR A 1187 29.01 -39.63 30.31
CA THR A 1187 30.47 -39.78 30.52
C THR A 1187 31.12 -38.55 31.14
N LEU A 1188 30.49 -37.37 31.02
CA LEU A 1188 31.06 -36.07 31.39
C LEU A 1188 30.76 -35.61 32.82
N VAL A 1189 29.56 -35.93 33.35
CA VAL A 1189 29.10 -35.37 34.62
C VAL A 1189 29.75 -36.06 35.82
N GLU A 1190 30.12 -35.26 36.82
CA GLU A 1190 30.68 -35.70 38.10
C GLU A 1190 29.83 -35.23 39.29
N ASP A 1191 30.11 -35.75 40.49
CA ASP A 1191 29.36 -35.38 41.69
C ASP A 1191 29.68 -33.93 42.11
N GLY A 1192 28.66 -33.08 42.10
CA GLY A 1192 28.75 -31.65 42.41
C GLY A 1192 28.80 -30.73 41.18
N ASP A 1193 28.63 -31.26 39.97
CA ASP A 1193 28.52 -30.48 38.74
C ASP A 1193 27.22 -29.65 38.70
N LEU A 1194 27.26 -28.56 37.93
CA LEU A 1194 26.12 -27.68 37.62
C LEU A 1194 25.95 -27.59 36.11
N VAL A 1195 24.86 -28.20 35.61
CA VAL A 1195 24.53 -28.28 34.18
C VAL A 1195 23.44 -27.27 33.84
N ALA A 1196 23.76 -26.25 33.05
CA ALA A 1196 22.80 -25.24 32.59
C ALA A 1196 22.50 -25.40 31.09
N ILE A 1197 21.22 -25.48 30.72
CA ILE A 1197 20.80 -25.68 29.33
C ILE A 1197 20.02 -24.47 28.79
N LYS A 1198 20.46 -23.94 27.63
CA LYS A 1198 19.89 -22.74 27.03
C LYS A 1198 19.70 -22.88 25.53
N GLY A 1199 18.50 -22.59 25.04
CA GLY A 1199 18.21 -22.58 23.61
C GLY A 1199 16.74 -22.32 23.30
N SER A 1200 16.44 -22.24 22.01
CA SER A 1200 15.08 -22.07 21.51
C SER A 1200 14.24 -23.32 21.72
N SER A 1201 12.98 -23.12 22.11
CA SER A 1201 11.94 -24.17 22.12
C SER A 1201 11.58 -24.72 20.73
N ARG A 1202 12.15 -24.15 19.66
CA ARG A 1202 11.97 -24.53 18.24
C ARG A 1202 13.34 -24.77 17.62
N GLY A 1203 13.60 -25.97 17.10
CA GLY A 1203 14.78 -26.25 16.27
C GLY A 1203 15.44 -27.60 16.56
N THR A 1204 15.96 -27.78 17.77
CA THR A 1204 17.02 -28.79 18.06
C THR A 1204 16.66 -29.80 19.16
N GLY A 1205 15.37 -30.03 19.41
CA GLY A 1205 14.92 -30.98 20.43
C GLY A 1205 15.21 -30.58 21.89
N ILE A 1206 15.89 -29.46 22.16
CA ILE A 1206 16.45 -29.10 23.47
C ILE A 1206 15.49 -29.19 24.67
N ARG A 1207 14.18 -28.95 24.48
CA ARG A 1207 13.16 -29.19 25.53
C ARG A 1207 12.96 -30.66 25.87
N LYS A 1208 13.00 -31.57 24.88
CA LYS A 1208 13.00 -33.04 25.09
C LYS A 1208 14.23 -33.45 25.90
N THR A 1209 15.38 -32.83 25.64
CA THR A 1209 16.58 -33.02 26.46
C THR A 1209 16.36 -32.55 27.90
N ALA A 1210 15.90 -31.32 28.11
CA ALA A 1210 15.65 -30.79 29.45
C ALA A 1210 14.61 -31.62 30.21
N ASP A 1211 13.51 -32.03 29.57
CA ASP A 1211 12.50 -32.91 30.15
C ASP A 1211 13.04 -34.29 30.51
N ARG A 1212 13.94 -34.85 29.71
CA ARG A 1212 14.61 -36.12 30.02
C ARG A 1212 15.57 -35.98 31.20
N VAL A 1213 16.42 -34.95 31.22
CA VAL A 1213 17.31 -34.66 32.36
C VAL A 1213 16.50 -34.46 33.64
N ILE A 1214 15.42 -33.67 33.61
CA ILE A 1214 14.51 -33.48 34.75
C ILE A 1214 13.82 -34.80 35.17
N SER A 1215 13.56 -35.71 34.23
CA SER A 1215 12.94 -37.03 34.49
C SER A 1215 13.94 -38.12 34.91
N GLU A 1216 15.25 -37.90 34.78
CA GLU A 1216 16.30 -38.78 35.29
C GLU A 1216 16.84 -38.28 36.64
N ILE A 1217 16.75 -36.96 36.91
CA ILE A 1217 17.10 -36.32 38.19
C ILE A 1217 16.06 -36.57 39.31
N ARG A 1218 14.82 -36.95 38.97
CA ARG A 1218 13.65 -37.05 39.86
C ARG A 1218 13.24 -38.48 40.19
#